data_AF-A0A3L7WK52-F1
#
_entry.id   AF-A0A3L7WK52-F1
#
_cell.length_a   1.000
_cell.length_b   1.000
_cell.length_c   1.000
_cell.angle_alpha   90.00
_cell.angle_beta   90.00
_cell.angle_gamma   90.00
#
_symmetry.space_group_name_H-M   'P 1'
#
loop_
_entity.id
_entity.type
_entity.pdbx_description
1 polymer ?
#
loop_
_entity_poly.entity_id
_entity_poly.type
_entity_poly.pdbx_seq_one_letter_code
_entity_poly.pdbx_strand_id
1 'polypeptide(L)'
;MSRESLAVIIRTPTALKTFWDTIEPRVRTTIVSTLFERKEFIDKRTKIHRFDDLLARRLNFRVVSVKAKPVQWRVERLLEFAAQNPLVIHDVCHGYLKSSHAQLIEDLRLVGNDGGADLPSNQYPTTWYLRVVDHLAAAASPPLAAMCMYTLFSECPGRSEAFADPRYEALWQAHLDWADMQRQAAAVVLPEVDETVVIEAALDEHVSGPAQAASRVAPTIKRPIPMMPPKLPDPPPPLPTTPQHFSPLDRLFMHAIHDSVALVRGALSEEDMARAIQELLSLNGGQAVYHFHYGYYAGATSARFVSTKLQSQDAQAWAFFGYLLGTHRESGDVVAEAVQNYQRYWEKVLATLPAHDVLLLYAIIPALEARADYGSIATLLSHCPVPHMQHAEHPDSVPHAIYAIAARLVRNGEHQIQADQILQSLIRNCLTSNCLGDFYARCLRKRGQLLRRKKQFKGAIELFELACTVPGFSEIAQCHTDIGLSAAGFPALDSIVPNDTNDFRVVHIALKQQRQYFDEALRIPHGDQTNAQFVLGIIAMGDGNFDEAYDFFNDAKSGMERQLVAYQTRGLFDWAMFLKIRTWSQKLQLSDIPTLMQDLHIVFVSTIFFPLRHWLTIYHNIARVDRDAGRAVMIHLFQYRDVDIFDLCNVAEVMQQPRDIWQRYFYGQKFIVLSRAEKLTLLLEAWTIAIARNHEESIEYMLNLLEYHAEHYSEYAAQIDQVIVAAYETIVRIWGEAETLNLRIQLAFMAGKHDDAVTLIEQLLNIYLGQQSLHHARATLSILMQFPQSNAAQYATLLERPTHTVKPRPCKVLYIGGNETQQGFKDQITEKLQQTHPHIHVTWELIGWRSNWDKDAERIERTIPQFDLVILSPYVRTLFGRYIRKVADNWRPSTGKGQGKIYSDIVSAVESFQQHEAG
;
A
#
# COMPACT_ATOMS: atom_id res chain seq x y z
N MET A 1 -4.92 31.95 -35.33
CA MET A 1 -5.90 31.96 -34.22
C MET A 1 -6.24 33.41 -33.88
N SER A 2 -7.47 33.72 -33.43
CA SER A 2 -7.79 35.07 -32.93
C SER A 2 -7.22 35.29 -31.52
N ARG A 3 -6.89 36.54 -31.14
CA ARG A 3 -6.39 36.93 -29.81
C ARG A 3 -7.28 36.41 -28.66
N GLU A 4 -8.60 36.41 -28.86
CA GLU A 4 -9.56 35.90 -27.87
C GLU A 4 -9.54 34.37 -27.74
N SER A 5 -9.23 33.64 -28.82
CA SER A 5 -9.09 32.18 -28.79
C SER A 5 -7.84 31.73 -28.02
N LEU A 6 -6.76 32.52 -28.09
CA LEU A 6 -5.49 32.26 -27.40
C LEU A 6 -5.62 32.51 -25.89
N ALA A 7 -6.31 33.58 -25.49
CA ALA A 7 -6.58 33.92 -24.09
C ALA A 7 -7.45 32.88 -23.36
N VAL A 8 -8.32 32.16 -24.09
CA VAL A 8 -9.14 31.06 -23.55
C VAL A 8 -8.32 29.77 -23.36
N ILE A 9 -7.37 29.46 -24.26
CA ILE A 9 -6.48 28.29 -24.15
C ILE A 9 -5.44 28.46 -23.03
N ILE A 10 -5.03 29.70 -22.74
CA ILE A 10 -4.05 30.04 -21.69
C ILE A 10 -4.65 30.04 -20.27
N ARG A 11 -5.94 29.71 -20.09
CA ARG A 11 -6.49 29.42 -18.76
C ARG A 11 -5.90 28.11 -18.21
N THR A 12 -4.78 28.30 -17.50
CA THR A 12 -4.15 27.62 -16.35
C THR A 12 -3.70 26.15 -16.44
N PRO A 13 -4.53 25.12 -16.69
CA PRO A 13 -4.06 23.73 -16.74
C PRO A 13 -3.72 23.24 -18.16
N THR A 14 -4.36 23.77 -19.19
CA THR A 14 -4.28 23.25 -20.57
C THR A 14 -2.95 23.56 -21.24
N ALA A 15 -2.44 24.78 -21.11
CA ALA A 15 -1.19 25.17 -21.77
C ALA A 15 0.06 24.51 -21.15
N LEU A 16 0.06 24.28 -19.83
CA LEU A 16 1.11 23.52 -19.15
C LEU A 16 1.10 22.06 -19.59
N LYS A 17 -0.10 21.49 -19.77
CA LYS A 17 -0.27 20.14 -20.35
C LYS A 17 0.20 20.09 -21.80
N THR A 18 -0.18 21.06 -22.64
CA THR A 18 0.30 21.16 -24.03
C THR A 18 1.82 21.25 -24.08
N PHE A 19 2.44 22.09 -23.23
CA PHE A 19 3.89 22.17 -23.12
C PHE A 19 4.49 20.82 -22.72
N TRP A 20 4.01 20.22 -21.63
CA TRP A 20 4.47 18.92 -21.16
C TRP A 20 4.38 17.87 -22.26
N ASP A 21 3.27 17.86 -23.00
CA ASP A 21 2.99 16.94 -24.09
C ASP A 21 3.89 17.14 -25.33
N THR A 22 4.54 18.30 -25.47
CA THR A 22 5.55 18.55 -26.51
C THR A 22 6.96 18.09 -26.13
N ILE A 23 7.26 17.85 -24.86
CA ILE A 23 8.58 17.35 -24.43
C ILE A 23 8.72 15.88 -24.85
N GLU A 24 9.86 15.48 -25.42
CA GLU A 24 10.13 14.08 -25.74
C GLU A 24 9.99 13.19 -24.49
N PRO A 25 9.32 12.01 -24.56
CA PRO A 25 9.11 11.15 -23.40
C PRO A 25 10.40 10.80 -22.64
N ARG A 26 11.53 10.61 -23.35
CA ARG A 26 12.84 10.35 -22.73
C ARG A 26 13.29 11.52 -21.85
N VAL A 27 13.08 12.75 -22.30
CA VAL A 27 13.44 13.96 -21.55
C VAL A 27 12.55 14.10 -20.30
N ARG A 28 11.24 13.79 -20.40
CA ARG A 28 10.35 13.77 -19.22
C ARG A 28 10.82 12.76 -18.18
N THR A 29 11.18 11.56 -18.61
CA THR A 29 11.76 10.52 -17.74
C THR A 29 13.03 11.01 -17.08
N THR A 30 13.96 11.63 -17.83
CA THR A 30 15.19 12.19 -17.28
C THR A 30 14.91 13.27 -16.22
N ILE A 31 14.02 14.22 -16.51
CA ILE A 31 13.61 15.27 -15.57
C ILE A 31 13.12 14.68 -14.25
N VAL A 32 12.19 13.72 -14.33
CA VAL A 32 11.60 13.09 -13.13
C VAL A 32 12.61 12.23 -12.39
N SER A 33 13.46 11.46 -13.09
CA SER A 33 14.53 10.67 -12.48
C SER A 33 15.51 11.56 -11.71
N THR A 34 15.94 12.69 -12.30
CA THR A 34 16.82 13.66 -11.64
C THR A 34 16.20 14.19 -10.35
N LEU A 35 14.87 14.40 -10.31
CA LEU A 35 14.21 14.85 -9.08
C LEU A 35 14.28 13.83 -7.95
N PHE A 36 14.13 12.53 -8.25
CA PHE A 36 14.23 11.46 -7.25
C PHE A 36 15.64 11.25 -6.69
N GLU A 37 16.68 11.73 -7.38
CA GLU A 37 18.07 11.65 -6.93
C GLU A 37 18.46 12.81 -5.99
N ARG A 38 17.69 13.90 -5.97
CA ARG A 38 18.03 15.14 -5.26
C ARG A 38 17.61 15.10 -3.79
N LYS A 39 18.60 15.14 -2.90
CA LYS A 39 18.39 15.08 -1.44
C LYS A 39 17.59 16.26 -0.87
N GLU A 40 17.54 17.41 -1.54
CA GLU A 40 16.77 18.57 -1.11
C GLU A 40 15.24 18.36 -1.10
N PHE A 41 14.73 17.38 -1.85
CA PHE A 41 13.32 17.00 -1.80
C PHE A 41 13.03 15.98 -0.69
N ILE A 42 14.04 15.55 0.08
CA ILE A 42 13.85 14.72 1.26
C ILE A 42 13.56 15.63 2.45
N ASP A 43 12.36 15.50 3.01
CA ASP A 43 12.00 16.20 4.25
C ASP A 43 12.97 15.79 5.37
N LYS A 44 13.60 16.79 5.99
CA LYS A 44 14.68 16.57 6.98
C LYS A 44 14.19 15.83 8.23
N ARG A 45 12.92 16.00 8.61
CA ARG A 45 12.30 15.41 9.81
C ARG A 45 11.83 13.99 9.54
N THR A 46 11.12 13.78 8.42
CA THR A 46 10.48 12.48 8.12
C THR A 46 11.35 11.54 7.31
N LYS A 47 12.41 12.04 6.66
CA LYS A 47 13.26 11.28 5.70
C LYS A 47 12.46 10.70 4.52
N ILE A 48 11.36 11.36 4.18
CA ILE A 48 10.47 11.03 3.07
C ILE A 48 10.76 11.96 1.90
N HIS A 49 10.84 11.40 0.69
CA HIS A 49 10.93 12.19 -0.53
C HIS A 49 9.58 12.85 -0.84
N ARG A 50 9.55 14.15 -1.18
CA ARG A 50 8.32 14.89 -1.48
C ARG A 50 7.46 14.19 -2.55
N PHE A 51 8.10 13.65 -3.59
CA PHE A 51 7.39 12.91 -4.63
C PHE A 51 6.99 11.49 -4.22
N ASP A 52 7.66 10.86 -3.24
CA ASP A 52 7.17 9.62 -2.64
C ASP A 52 5.89 9.87 -1.83
N ASP A 53 5.81 10.99 -1.11
CA ASP A 53 4.59 11.41 -0.39
C ASP A 53 3.45 11.78 -1.35
N LEU A 54 3.75 12.51 -2.44
CA LEU A 54 2.76 12.80 -3.48
C LEU A 54 2.21 11.51 -4.12
N LEU A 55 3.09 10.58 -4.51
CA LEU A 55 2.70 9.29 -5.07
C LEU A 55 1.93 8.45 -4.06
N ALA A 56 2.34 8.44 -2.79
CA ALA A 56 1.64 7.75 -1.71
C ALA A 56 0.20 8.26 -1.57
N ARG A 57 0.01 9.58 -1.53
CA ARG A 57 -1.33 10.20 -1.46
C ARG A 57 -2.17 9.91 -2.70
N ARG A 58 -1.59 9.98 -3.90
CA ARG A 58 -2.31 9.80 -5.17
C ARG A 58 -2.64 8.35 -5.49
N LEU A 59 -1.75 7.42 -5.16
CA LEU A 59 -1.95 5.97 -5.31
C LEU A 59 -2.65 5.35 -4.11
N ASN A 60 -2.86 6.14 -3.06
CA ASN A 60 -3.40 5.68 -1.78
C ASN A 60 -2.56 4.52 -1.20
N PHE A 61 -1.23 4.66 -1.30
CA PHE A 61 -0.21 3.73 -0.80
C PHE A 61 0.45 4.31 0.45
N ARG A 62 1.00 3.45 1.33
CA ARG A 62 1.93 3.92 2.37
C ARG A 62 3.17 4.50 1.71
N VAL A 63 3.67 5.61 2.24
CA VAL A 63 4.94 6.19 1.77
C VAL A 63 6.08 5.18 1.81
N VAL A 64 6.12 4.33 2.84
CA VAL A 64 7.11 3.25 2.96
C VAL A 64 6.98 2.25 1.81
N SER A 65 5.75 1.91 1.40
CA SER A 65 5.50 1.01 0.29
C SER A 65 5.92 1.61 -1.05
N VAL A 66 5.69 2.92 -1.25
CA VAL A 66 6.19 3.65 -2.43
C VAL A 66 7.71 3.70 -2.44
N LYS A 67 8.33 4.03 -1.30
CA LYS A 67 9.79 4.11 -1.14
C LYS A 67 10.49 2.78 -1.39
N ALA A 68 9.84 1.66 -1.06
CA ALA A 68 10.34 0.32 -1.34
C ALA A 68 10.26 -0.07 -2.82
N LYS A 69 9.54 0.69 -3.67
CA LYS A 69 9.49 0.44 -5.11
C LYS A 69 10.77 0.94 -5.79
N PRO A 70 11.23 0.25 -6.86
CA PRO A 70 12.33 0.75 -7.69
C PRO A 70 12.09 2.19 -8.14
N VAL A 71 13.15 3.00 -8.21
CA VAL A 71 13.07 4.40 -8.67
C VAL A 71 12.36 4.49 -10.02
N GLN A 72 12.68 3.58 -10.95
CA GLN A 72 12.05 3.52 -12.27
C GLN A 72 10.52 3.40 -12.21
N TRP A 73 10.00 2.54 -11.33
CA TRP A 73 8.56 2.41 -11.12
C TRP A 73 7.94 3.71 -10.60
N ARG A 74 8.62 4.40 -9.67
CA ARG A 74 8.15 5.67 -9.12
C ARG A 74 8.14 6.78 -10.16
N VAL A 75 9.18 6.82 -11.01
CA VAL A 75 9.28 7.73 -12.16
C VAL A 75 8.11 7.51 -13.12
N GLU A 76 7.86 6.27 -13.52
CA GLU A 76 6.76 5.91 -14.43
C GLU A 76 5.40 6.34 -13.87
N ARG A 77 5.13 6.07 -12.58
CA ARG A 77 3.86 6.46 -11.96
C ARG A 77 3.71 7.98 -11.86
N LEU A 78 4.77 8.70 -11.56
CA LEU A 78 4.69 10.17 -11.50
C LEU A 78 4.45 10.77 -12.89
N LEU A 79 5.03 10.19 -13.95
CA LEU A 79 4.77 10.57 -15.34
C LEU A 79 3.32 10.30 -15.76
N GLU A 80 2.78 9.13 -15.40
CA GLU A 80 1.35 8.81 -15.64
C GLU A 80 0.42 9.83 -14.96
N PHE A 81 0.71 10.19 -13.71
CA PHE A 81 -0.07 11.23 -13.01
C PHE A 81 0.11 12.61 -13.61
N ALA A 82 1.32 12.98 -14.01
CA ALA A 82 1.58 14.25 -14.67
C ALA A 82 0.75 14.37 -15.97
N ALA A 83 0.66 13.31 -16.77
CA ALA A 83 -0.16 13.30 -17.99
C ALA A 83 -1.66 13.56 -17.73
N GLN A 84 -2.16 13.24 -16.53
CA GLN A 84 -3.56 13.38 -16.15
C GLN A 84 -3.83 14.64 -15.31
N ASN A 85 -2.82 15.21 -14.66
CA ASN A 85 -2.99 16.29 -13.69
C ASN A 85 -1.96 17.42 -13.87
N PRO A 86 -2.39 18.59 -14.39
CA PRO A 86 -1.52 19.74 -14.59
C PRO A 86 -0.85 20.30 -13.33
N LEU A 87 -1.42 20.10 -12.14
CA LEU A 87 -0.75 20.49 -10.89
C LEU A 87 0.49 19.63 -10.61
N VAL A 88 0.45 18.35 -10.99
CA VAL A 88 1.61 17.45 -10.87
C VAL A 88 2.69 17.85 -11.87
N ILE A 89 2.32 18.24 -13.09
CA ILE A 89 3.25 18.81 -14.07
C ILE A 89 3.93 20.05 -13.49
N HIS A 90 3.17 20.96 -12.88
CA HIS A 90 3.70 22.18 -12.29
C HIS A 90 4.71 21.86 -11.18
N ASP A 91 4.37 20.97 -10.25
CA ASP A 91 5.26 20.56 -9.16
C ASP A 91 6.57 19.93 -9.67
N VAL A 92 6.49 19.12 -10.73
CA VAL A 92 7.65 18.48 -11.37
C VAL A 92 8.53 19.54 -12.05
N CYS A 93 7.96 20.41 -12.88
CA CYS A 93 8.69 21.48 -13.57
C CYS A 93 9.32 22.46 -12.57
N HIS A 94 8.58 22.87 -11.53
CA HIS A 94 9.06 23.76 -10.48
C HIS A 94 10.20 23.13 -9.68
N GLY A 95 10.04 21.87 -9.27
CA GLY A 95 11.11 21.13 -8.63
C GLY A 95 12.37 21.12 -9.48
N TYR A 96 12.24 20.79 -10.77
CA TYR A 96 13.38 20.62 -11.65
C TYR A 96 14.13 21.94 -11.89
N LEU A 97 13.40 23.03 -12.13
CA LEU A 97 14.00 24.35 -12.26
C LEU A 97 14.71 24.78 -10.99
N LYS A 98 14.09 24.57 -9.82
CA LYS A 98 14.69 24.93 -8.53
C LYS A 98 15.96 24.13 -8.23
N SER A 99 16.01 22.85 -8.60
CA SER A 99 17.16 21.98 -8.30
C SER A 99 18.29 22.07 -9.32
N SER A 100 17.92 22.13 -10.61
CA SER A 100 18.86 21.98 -11.73
C SER A 100 19.22 23.32 -12.39
N HIS A 101 18.42 24.35 -12.15
CA HIS A 101 18.56 25.68 -12.75
C HIS A 101 18.42 26.80 -11.71
N ALA A 102 18.84 26.56 -10.46
CA ALA A 102 18.77 27.54 -9.37
C ALA A 102 19.45 28.88 -9.72
N GLN A 103 20.62 28.82 -10.36
CA GLN A 103 21.34 30.01 -10.80
C GLN A 103 20.55 30.79 -11.86
N LEU A 104 19.93 30.11 -12.83
CA LEU A 104 19.06 30.76 -13.81
C LEU A 104 17.86 31.44 -13.15
N ILE A 105 17.23 30.82 -12.15
CA ILE A 105 16.14 31.46 -11.40
C ILE A 105 16.65 32.74 -10.71
N GLU A 106 17.84 32.68 -10.12
CA GLU A 106 18.43 33.83 -9.45
C GLU A 106 18.86 34.92 -10.44
N ASP A 107 19.41 34.55 -11.59
CA ASP A 107 19.75 35.47 -12.68
C ASP A 107 18.48 36.16 -13.21
N LEU A 108 17.38 35.42 -13.39
CA LEU A 108 16.10 36.01 -13.80
C LEU A 108 15.54 36.98 -12.75
N ARG A 109 15.75 36.70 -11.45
CA ARG A 109 15.41 37.64 -10.37
C ARG A 109 16.23 38.92 -10.43
N LEU A 110 17.54 38.78 -10.63
CA LEU A 110 18.47 39.91 -10.77
C LEU A 110 18.16 40.77 -12.00
N VAL A 111 17.88 40.13 -13.13
CA VAL A 111 17.51 40.79 -14.40
C VAL A 111 16.22 41.60 -14.25
N GLY A 112 15.20 41.03 -13.59
CA GLY A 112 13.95 41.76 -13.39
C GLY A 112 14.11 42.95 -12.43
N ASN A 113 14.99 42.86 -11.43
CA ASN A 113 15.19 43.89 -10.40
C ASN A 113 16.09 45.07 -10.82
N ASP A 114 16.68 45.06 -12.03
CA ASP A 114 17.58 46.13 -12.52
C ASP A 114 18.80 46.41 -11.60
N GLY A 115 19.23 45.41 -10.82
CA GLY A 115 20.26 45.58 -9.79
C GLY A 115 19.83 46.40 -8.55
N GLY A 116 18.54 46.70 -8.39
CA GLY A 116 17.94 47.34 -7.21
C GLY A 116 17.59 46.37 -6.07
N ALA A 117 17.21 46.94 -4.91
CA ALA A 117 16.90 46.19 -3.68
C ALA A 117 15.79 45.14 -3.87
N ASP A 118 15.90 44.02 -3.12
CA ASP A 118 14.96 42.89 -3.17
C ASP A 118 13.50 43.33 -3.03
N LEU A 119 12.71 43.15 -4.10
CA LEU A 119 11.26 43.23 -4.04
C LEU A 119 10.70 42.05 -3.20
N PRO A 120 9.68 42.27 -2.36
CA PRO A 120 9.03 41.18 -1.63
C PRO A 120 8.53 40.09 -2.60
N SER A 121 8.66 38.81 -2.23
CA SER A 121 8.51 37.62 -3.09
C SER A 121 7.21 37.47 -3.89
N ASN A 122 6.25 38.37 -3.73
CA ASN A 122 4.88 38.23 -4.22
C ASN A 122 4.35 39.49 -4.95
N GLN A 123 5.19 40.50 -5.21
CA GLN A 123 4.77 41.77 -5.82
C GLN A 123 5.76 42.24 -6.90
N TYR A 124 5.79 41.53 -8.03
CA TYR A 124 6.53 41.96 -9.21
C TYR A 124 5.64 42.84 -10.10
N PRO A 125 6.09 44.03 -10.53
CA PRO A 125 5.35 44.86 -11.48
C PRO A 125 5.43 44.31 -12.91
N THR A 126 4.45 44.58 -13.77
CA THR A 126 4.41 44.11 -15.17
C THR A 126 5.73 44.34 -15.93
N THR A 127 6.40 45.48 -15.69
CA THR A 127 7.70 45.83 -16.28
C THR A 127 8.83 44.84 -15.93
N TRP A 128 8.81 44.26 -14.73
CA TRP A 128 9.75 43.22 -14.31
C TRP A 128 9.60 41.96 -15.19
N TYR A 129 8.36 41.55 -15.46
CA TYR A 129 8.07 40.38 -16.29
C TYR A 129 8.54 40.56 -17.71
N LEU A 130 8.30 41.73 -18.30
CA LEU A 130 8.69 42.01 -19.68
C LEU A 130 10.21 41.91 -19.86
N ARG A 131 11.00 42.28 -18.85
CA ARG A 131 12.47 42.11 -18.85
C ARG A 131 12.89 40.64 -18.75
N VAL A 132 12.22 39.87 -17.90
CA VAL A 132 12.44 38.41 -17.80
C VAL A 132 12.09 37.72 -19.12
N VAL A 133 11.00 38.13 -19.78
CA VAL A 133 10.61 37.68 -21.12
C VAL A 133 11.67 38.03 -22.15
N ASP A 134 12.16 39.28 -22.18
CA ASP A 134 13.19 39.73 -23.12
C ASP A 134 14.51 38.95 -22.92
N HIS A 135 14.89 38.68 -21.67
CA HIS A 135 16.07 37.89 -21.35
C HIS A 135 15.94 36.42 -21.76
N LEU A 136 14.78 35.82 -21.49
CA LEU A 136 14.48 34.45 -21.89
C LEU A 136 14.35 34.30 -23.42
N ALA A 137 13.86 35.33 -24.12
CA ALA A 137 13.84 35.38 -25.58
C ALA A 137 15.23 35.47 -26.20
N ALA A 138 16.20 36.07 -25.49
CA ALA A 138 17.59 36.11 -25.90
C ALA A 138 18.36 34.81 -25.57
N ALA A 139 17.91 34.04 -24.59
CA ALA A 139 18.51 32.75 -24.22
C ALA A 139 18.11 31.65 -25.23
N ALA A 140 19.09 30.97 -25.82
CA ALA A 140 18.94 30.04 -26.95
C ALA A 140 18.20 28.71 -26.66
N SER A 141 17.28 28.64 -25.68
CA SER A 141 16.53 27.44 -25.32
C SER A 141 15.04 27.73 -25.11
N PRO A 142 14.22 27.68 -26.18
CA PRO A 142 12.77 27.93 -26.11
C PRO A 142 12.02 27.06 -25.08
N PRO A 143 12.32 25.75 -24.90
CA PRO A 143 11.63 24.93 -23.91
C PRO A 143 11.92 25.34 -22.46
N LEU A 144 13.18 25.70 -22.16
CA LEU A 144 13.57 26.15 -20.82
C LEU A 144 12.98 27.52 -20.49
N ALA A 145 12.94 28.42 -21.47
CA ALA A 145 12.27 29.71 -21.36
C ALA A 145 10.77 29.55 -21.06
N ALA A 146 10.06 28.68 -21.78
CA ALA A 146 8.66 28.39 -21.52
C ALA A 146 8.43 27.81 -20.12
N MET A 147 9.28 26.86 -19.67
CA MET A 147 9.22 26.32 -18.30
C MET A 147 9.42 27.40 -17.24
N CYS A 148 10.46 28.23 -17.36
CA CYS A 148 10.76 29.31 -16.42
C CYS A 148 9.57 30.28 -16.29
N MET A 149 8.98 30.69 -17.42
CA MET A 149 7.84 31.60 -17.42
C MET A 149 6.61 30.99 -16.74
N TYR A 150 6.23 29.75 -17.07
CA TYR A 150 5.06 29.13 -16.43
C TYR A 150 5.23 28.95 -14.93
N THR A 151 6.44 28.64 -14.51
CA THR A 151 6.73 28.26 -13.13
C THR A 151 6.92 29.48 -12.22
N LEU A 152 7.54 30.55 -12.73
CA LEU A 152 7.74 31.79 -11.97
C LEU A 152 6.46 32.63 -11.90
N PHE A 153 5.57 32.54 -12.90
CA PHE A 153 4.40 33.41 -13.01
C PHE A 153 3.10 32.77 -12.51
N SER A 154 3.14 31.53 -11.98
CA SER A 154 1.94 30.82 -11.57
C SER A 154 1.20 31.46 -10.40
N GLU A 155 1.90 32.21 -9.54
CA GLU A 155 1.37 32.74 -8.27
C GLU A 155 1.33 34.27 -8.16
N CYS A 156 1.69 35.01 -9.22
CA CYS A 156 1.88 36.45 -9.10
C CYS A 156 0.72 37.32 -9.65
N PRO A 157 0.44 38.49 -9.04
CA PRO A 157 -0.45 39.51 -9.61
C PRO A 157 0.12 40.05 -10.94
N GLY A 158 -0.72 40.21 -11.97
CA GLY A 158 -0.31 40.68 -13.31
C GLY A 158 -0.03 39.59 -14.36
N ARG A 159 -0.15 38.31 -13.96
CA ARG A 159 -0.03 37.12 -14.82
C ARG A 159 -0.78 37.24 -16.15
N SER A 160 -2.04 37.69 -16.10
CA SER A 160 -2.90 37.80 -17.28
C SER A 160 -2.41 38.85 -18.29
N GLU A 161 -1.78 39.92 -17.82
CA GLU A 161 -1.23 40.99 -18.67
C GLU A 161 0.08 40.53 -19.32
N ALA A 162 0.94 39.82 -18.58
CA ALA A 162 2.18 39.24 -19.11
C ALA A 162 1.91 38.18 -20.20
N PHE A 163 0.91 37.31 -20.01
CA PHE A 163 0.49 36.33 -21.02
C PHE A 163 -0.21 36.96 -22.23
N ALA A 164 -0.70 38.19 -22.12
CA ALA A 164 -1.29 38.94 -23.23
C ALA A 164 -0.27 39.75 -24.04
N ASP A 165 1.00 39.81 -23.60
CA ASP A 165 2.06 40.51 -24.34
C ASP A 165 2.44 39.72 -25.62
N PRO A 166 2.48 40.37 -26.81
CA PRO A 166 2.83 39.71 -28.08
C PRO A 166 4.20 39.00 -28.08
N ARG A 167 5.13 39.40 -27.22
CA ARG A 167 6.44 38.75 -27.10
C ARG A 167 6.34 37.37 -26.45
N TYR A 168 5.38 37.18 -25.55
CA TYR A 168 5.08 35.86 -24.99
C TYR A 168 4.59 34.91 -26.09
N GLU A 169 3.72 35.39 -26.97
CA GLU A 169 3.22 34.63 -28.12
C GLU A 169 4.37 34.24 -29.06
N ALA A 170 5.33 35.13 -29.31
CA ALA A 170 6.51 34.84 -30.13
C ALA A 170 7.42 33.75 -29.51
N LEU A 171 7.65 33.80 -28.20
CA LEU A 171 8.40 32.76 -27.47
C LEU A 171 7.68 31.40 -27.52
N TRP A 172 6.36 31.41 -27.34
CA TRP A 172 5.55 30.20 -27.42
C TRP A 172 5.56 29.60 -28.83
N GLN A 173 5.45 30.44 -29.86
CA GLN A 173 5.52 29.99 -31.25
C GLN A 173 6.90 29.41 -31.57
N ALA A 174 7.99 30.06 -31.12
CA ALA A 174 9.34 29.53 -31.28
C ALA A 174 9.53 28.15 -30.61
N HIS A 175 8.85 27.90 -29.48
CA HIS A 175 8.83 26.57 -28.84
C HIS A 175 8.06 25.54 -29.66
N LEU A 176 6.89 25.90 -30.21
CA LEU A 176 6.12 25.01 -31.09
C LEU A 176 6.91 24.64 -32.35
N ASP A 177 7.55 25.63 -32.98
CA ASP A 177 8.38 25.43 -34.17
C ASP A 177 9.58 24.52 -33.86
N TRP A 178 10.25 24.72 -32.71
CA TRP A 178 11.30 23.82 -32.23
C TRP A 178 10.79 22.39 -32.02
N ALA A 179 9.60 22.21 -31.41
CA ALA A 179 9.02 20.90 -31.16
C ALA A 179 8.66 20.16 -32.45
N ASP A 180 8.13 20.86 -33.45
CA ASP A 180 7.83 20.28 -34.76
C ASP A 180 9.11 19.91 -35.52
N MET A 181 10.17 20.72 -35.43
CA MET A 181 11.49 20.36 -35.96
C MET A 181 12.05 19.07 -35.32
N GLN A 182 11.89 18.88 -34.01
CA GLN A 182 12.32 17.65 -33.33
C GLN A 182 11.50 16.43 -33.76
N ARG A 183 10.17 16.58 -33.94
CA ARG A 183 9.32 15.48 -34.46
C ARG A 183 9.71 15.07 -35.86
N GLN A 184 10.01 16.04 -36.72
CA GLN A 184 10.48 15.78 -38.09
C GLN A 184 11.85 15.08 -38.09
N ALA A 185 12.78 15.48 -37.20
CA ALA A 185 14.06 14.82 -37.06
C ALA A 185 13.94 13.37 -36.54
N ALA A 186 12.99 13.09 -35.64
CA ALA A 186 12.72 11.75 -35.13
C ALA A 186 12.02 10.82 -36.14
N ALA A 187 11.27 11.37 -37.10
CA ALA A 187 10.58 10.62 -38.15
C ALA A 187 11.52 10.09 -39.25
N VAL A 188 12.80 10.50 -39.27
CA VAL A 188 13.77 10.16 -40.34
C VAL A 188 14.49 8.81 -40.11
N VAL A 189 14.13 8.03 -39.08
CA VAL A 189 14.74 6.70 -38.87
C VAL A 189 13.67 5.64 -38.68
N LEU A 190 13.31 4.98 -39.80
CA LEU A 190 13.06 3.54 -39.95
C LEU A 190 12.77 3.26 -41.45
N PRO A 191 13.38 2.24 -42.08
CA PRO A 191 12.95 1.81 -43.42
C PRO A 191 11.58 1.11 -43.30
N GLU A 192 10.61 1.51 -44.13
CA GLU A 192 9.37 0.78 -44.32
C GLU A 192 9.68 -0.64 -44.82
N VAL A 193 9.21 -1.65 -44.09
CA VAL A 193 9.11 -3.02 -44.58
C VAL A 193 7.72 -3.15 -45.21
N ASP A 194 7.73 -3.37 -46.52
CA ASP A 194 6.56 -3.57 -47.37
C ASP A 194 5.96 -4.96 -47.10
N GLU A 195 4.88 -5.02 -46.31
CA GLU A 195 4.06 -6.22 -46.14
C GLU A 195 2.69 -5.98 -46.78
N THR A 196 2.65 -6.07 -48.11
CA THR A 196 1.42 -6.36 -48.86
C THR A 196 1.51 -7.77 -49.44
N VAL A 197 0.95 -8.76 -48.72
CA VAL A 197 0.53 -10.03 -49.31
C VAL A 197 -0.92 -10.33 -48.94
N VAL A 198 -1.71 -10.30 -50.00
CA VAL A 198 -3.13 -10.61 -50.16
C VAL A 198 -3.52 -11.97 -49.57
N ILE A 199 -4.60 -12.00 -48.78
CA ILE A 199 -5.49 -13.17 -48.69
C ILE A 199 -6.95 -12.66 -48.77
N GLU A 200 -7.47 -12.60 -49.99
CA GLU A 200 -8.90 -12.73 -50.27
C GLU A 200 -9.19 -14.21 -50.56
N ALA A 201 -10.08 -14.83 -49.78
CA ALA A 201 -11.08 -15.80 -50.26
C ALA A 201 -11.90 -16.39 -49.09
N ALA A 202 -13.21 -16.48 -49.32
CA ALA A 202 -14.22 -17.27 -48.59
C ALA A 202 -14.85 -16.65 -47.33
N LEU A 203 -15.77 -15.71 -47.55
CA LEU A 203 -16.95 -15.51 -46.71
C LEU A 203 -18.18 -15.53 -47.63
N ASP A 204 -18.91 -16.65 -47.61
CA ASP A 204 -20.32 -16.70 -47.95
C ASP A 204 -20.90 -17.99 -47.37
N GLU A 205 -21.72 -17.87 -46.33
CA GLU A 205 -23.06 -18.47 -46.29
C GLU A 205 -23.79 -18.04 -45.00
N HIS A 206 -24.81 -17.21 -45.20
CA HIS A 206 -25.85 -16.92 -44.22
C HIS A 206 -26.66 -18.19 -43.91
N VAL A 207 -26.87 -18.49 -42.62
CA VAL A 207 -28.01 -19.31 -42.18
C VAL A 207 -28.77 -18.58 -41.08
N SER A 208 -29.93 -18.08 -41.48
CA SER A 208 -31.01 -17.58 -40.63
C SER A 208 -31.75 -18.78 -40.01
N GLY A 209 -31.95 -18.80 -38.68
CA GLY A 209 -32.78 -19.81 -38.00
C GLY A 209 -33.48 -19.22 -36.77
N PRO A 210 -34.76 -19.56 -36.50
CA PRO A 210 -35.67 -18.69 -35.77
C PRO A 210 -35.59 -18.85 -34.25
N ALA A 211 -35.84 -17.75 -33.56
CA ALA A 211 -35.98 -17.69 -32.11
C ALA A 211 -37.24 -18.47 -31.65
N GLN A 212 -37.04 -19.50 -30.82
CA GLN A 212 -38.08 -20.08 -29.99
C GLN A 212 -37.87 -19.66 -28.54
N ALA A 213 -38.85 -18.94 -28.00
CA ALA A 213 -38.95 -18.61 -26.59
C ALA A 213 -39.35 -19.86 -25.79
N ALA A 214 -38.44 -20.34 -24.95
CA ALA A 214 -38.73 -21.39 -23.97
C ALA A 214 -38.49 -20.85 -22.55
N SER A 215 -39.56 -20.89 -21.75
CA SER A 215 -39.61 -20.56 -20.33
C SER A 215 -38.63 -21.43 -19.54
N ARG A 216 -37.72 -20.80 -18.75
CA ARG A 216 -36.73 -21.50 -17.92
C ARG A 216 -37.20 -21.58 -16.47
N VAL A 217 -37.53 -22.80 -16.03
CA VAL A 217 -37.41 -23.22 -14.63
C VAL A 217 -35.96 -23.63 -14.40
N ALA A 218 -35.30 -23.08 -13.37
CA ALA A 218 -33.92 -23.38 -13.05
C ALA A 218 -33.76 -24.84 -12.59
N PRO A 219 -32.88 -25.66 -13.22
CA PRO A 219 -32.65 -27.02 -12.76
C PRO A 219 -31.74 -26.99 -11.52
N THR A 220 -32.14 -27.72 -10.48
CA THR A 220 -31.36 -27.95 -9.27
C THR A 220 -30.18 -28.86 -9.60
N ILE A 221 -28.97 -28.30 -9.71
CA ILE A 221 -27.74 -29.05 -10.02
C ILE A 221 -27.33 -29.82 -8.76
N LYS A 222 -27.41 -31.16 -8.80
CA LYS A 222 -26.83 -32.03 -7.77
C LYS A 222 -25.29 -31.93 -7.84
N ARG A 223 -24.64 -31.68 -6.69
CA ARG A 223 -23.17 -31.61 -6.57
C ARG A 223 -22.51 -32.86 -7.20
N PRO A 224 -21.49 -32.71 -8.06
CA PRO A 224 -20.79 -33.84 -8.66
C PRO A 224 -19.98 -34.60 -7.60
N ILE A 225 -19.94 -35.92 -7.74
CA ILE A 225 -19.08 -36.82 -6.97
C ILE A 225 -17.61 -36.48 -7.31
N PRO A 226 -16.69 -36.36 -6.32
CA PRO A 226 -15.28 -36.10 -6.61
C PRO A 226 -14.69 -37.26 -7.41
N MET A 227 -14.33 -36.99 -8.66
CA MET A 227 -13.68 -37.98 -9.54
C MET A 227 -12.23 -38.20 -9.12
N MET A 228 -11.79 -39.46 -9.22
CA MET A 228 -10.37 -39.81 -9.17
C MET A 228 -9.62 -39.02 -10.26
N PRO A 229 -8.44 -38.47 -9.96
CA PRO A 229 -7.64 -37.76 -10.95
C PRO A 229 -7.35 -38.69 -12.15
N PRO A 230 -7.33 -38.15 -13.38
CA PRO A 230 -6.96 -38.92 -14.56
C PRO A 230 -5.60 -39.58 -14.34
N LYS A 231 -5.48 -40.85 -14.73
CA LYS A 231 -4.21 -41.58 -14.67
C LYS A 231 -3.19 -40.79 -15.49
N LEU A 232 -2.11 -40.34 -14.83
CA LEU A 232 -1.03 -39.64 -15.52
C LEU A 232 -0.48 -40.53 -16.65
N PRO A 233 -0.06 -39.93 -17.79
CA PRO A 233 0.65 -40.67 -18.81
C PRO A 233 1.90 -41.31 -18.21
N ASP A 234 2.35 -42.43 -18.81
CA ASP A 234 3.58 -43.07 -18.36
C ASP A 234 4.74 -42.07 -18.39
N PRO A 235 5.63 -42.10 -17.37
CA PRO A 235 6.75 -41.17 -17.29
C PRO A 235 7.57 -41.24 -18.58
N PRO A 236 8.15 -40.10 -19.02
CA PRO A 236 9.02 -40.11 -20.18
C PRO A 236 10.16 -41.11 -19.97
N PRO A 237 10.65 -41.77 -21.04
CA PRO A 237 11.82 -42.62 -20.93
C PRO A 237 12.99 -41.82 -20.34
N PRO A 238 13.87 -42.46 -19.54
CA PRO A 238 15.04 -41.77 -19.01
C PRO A 238 15.82 -41.15 -20.16
N LEU A 239 16.18 -39.88 -19.99
CA LEU A 239 16.87 -39.14 -21.03
C LEU A 239 18.22 -39.82 -21.32
N PRO A 240 18.62 -39.91 -22.60
CA PRO A 240 19.91 -40.47 -22.94
C PRO A 240 21.01 -39.59 -22.32
N THR A 241 21.97 -40.20 -21.61
CA THR A 241 23.11 -39.50 -20.98
C THR A 241 24.15 -39.01 -21.99
N THR A 242 23.99 -39.40 -23.26
CA THR A 242 24.86 -39.04 -24.39
C THR A 242 24.01 -38.64 -25.59
N PRO A 243 24.42 -37.64 -26.38
CA PRO A 243 23.65 -37.24 -27.56
C PRO A 243 23.42 -38.41 -28.52
N GLN A 244 22.23 -38.51 -29.12
CA GLN A 244 21.86 -39.70 -29.90
C GLN A 244 22.72 -39.90 -31.15
N HIS A 245 23.23 -38.81 -31.73
CA HIS A 245 24.10 -38.81 -32.91
C HIS A 245 25.56 -39.15 -32.59
N PHE A 246 25.92 -39.31 -31.31
CA PHE A 246 27.28 -39.70 -30.91
C PHE A 246 27.55 -41.16 -31.28
N SER A 247 28.70 -41.39 -31.91
CA SER A 247 29.18 -42.72 -32.27
C SER A 247 29.48 -43.56 -31.03
N PRO A 248 29.62 -44.90 -31.15
CA PRO A 248 30.07 -45.73 -30.04
C PRO A 248 31.38 -45.26 -29.40
N LEU A 249 32.30 -44.72 -30.22
CA LEU A 249 33.57 -44.16 -29.75
C LEU A 249 33.34 -42.92 -28.88
N ASP A 250 32.46 -42.01 -29.29
CA ASP A 250 32.16 -40.79 -28.53
C ASP A 250 31.55 -41.13 -27.17
N ARG A 251 30.67 -42.13 -27.12
CA ARG A 251 30.08 -42.61 -25.86
C ARG A 251 31.13 -43.25 -24.96
N LEU A 252 32.06 -44.02 -25.53
CA LEU A 252 33.21 -44.57 -24.79
C LEU A 252 34.05 -43.44 -24.18
N PHE A 253 34.34 -42.39 -24.93
CA PHE A 253 35.10 -41.23 -24.43
C PHE A 253 34.35 -40.50 -23.31
N MET A 254 33.04 -40.29 -23.43
CA MET A 254 32.25 -39.69 -22.34
C MET A 254 32.29 -40.55 -21.06
N HIS A 255 32.16 -41.87 -21.18
CA HIS A 255 32.30 -42.78 -20.05
C HIS A 255 33.71 -42.76 -19.44
N ALA A 256 34.75 -42.77 -20.27
CA ALA A 256 36.14 -42.67 -19.81
C ALA A 256 36.41 -41.34 -19.06
N ILE A 257 35.84 -40.24 -19.54
CA ILE A 257 35.88 -38.93 -18.85
C ILE A 257 35.17 -39.03 -17.50
N HIS A 258 33.98 -39.65 -17.43
CA HIS A 258 33.25 -39.83 -16.17
C HIS A 258 34.04 -40.64 -15.16
N ASP A 259 34.56 -41.79 -15.58
CA ASP A 259 35.31 -42.70 -14.73
C ASP A 259 36.61 -42.06 -14.24
N SER A 260 37.28 -41.28 -15.10
CA SER A 260 38.49 -40.51 -14.75
C SER A 260 38.18 -39.44 -13.70
N VAL A 261 37.17 -38.58 -13.92
CA VAL A 261 36.78 -37.51 -12.98
C VAL A 261 36.28 -38.08 -11.65
N ALA A 262 35.59 -39.21 -11.68
CA ALA A 262 35.10 -39.89 -10.47
C ALA A 262 36.17 -40.75 -9.76
N LEU A 263 37.41 -40.75 -10.27
CA LEU A 263 38.54 -41.54 -9.75
C LEU A 263 38.19 -43.04 -9.60
N VAL A 264 37.45 -43.59 -10.56
CA VAL A 264 37.08 -45.00 -10.59
C VAL A 264 38.34 -45.85 -10.74
N ARG A 265 38.47 -46.92 -9.94
CA ARG A 265 39.65 -47.80 -9.95
C ARG A 265 39.83 -48.43 -11.33
N GLY A 266 40.98 -48.17 -11.96
CA GLY A 266 41.32 -48.67 -13.30
C GLY A 266 40.96 -47.72 -14.44
N ALA A 267 40.36 -46.57 -14.14
CA ALA A 267 40.19 -45.48 -15.09
C ALA A 267 41.53 -44.79 -15.42
N LEU A 268 41.56 -44.04 -16.52
CA LEU A 268 42.69 -43.17 -16.85
C LEU A 268 42.87 -42.10 -15.77
N SER A 269 44.13 -41.78 -15.44
CA SER A 269 44.43 -40.61 -14.62
C SER A 269 43.96 -39.33 -15.32
N GLU A 270 43.75 -38.25 -14.56
CA GLU A 270 43.39 -36.94 -15.13
C GLU A 270 44.37 -36.52 -16.25
N GLU A 271 45.67 -36.73 -16.03
CA GLU A 271 46.70 -36.41 -17.02
C GLU A 271 46.61 -37.30 -18.27
N ASP A 272 46.41 -38.61 -18.10
CA ASP A 272 46.29 -39.55 -19.22
C ASP A 272 45.00 -39.30 -20.02
N MET A 273 43.90 -38.96 -19.36
CA MET A 273 42.63 -38.61 -20.01
C MET A 273 42.78 -37.32 -20.83
N ALA A 274 43.42 -36.29 -20.25
CA ALA A 274 43.74 -35.06 -20.97
C ALA A 274 44.62 -35.34 -22.21
N ARG A 275 45.65 -36.18 -22.08
CA ARG A 275 46.50 -36.61 -23.21
C ARG A 275 45.69 -37.38 -24.28
N ALA A 276 44.80 -38.28 -23.87
CA ALA A 276 43.96 -39.04 -24.80
C ALA A 276 43.00 -38.15 -25.61
N ILE A 277 42.42 -37.12 -24.98
CA ILE A 277 41.57 -36.13 -25.67
C ILE A 277 42.39 -35.27 -26.65
N GLN A 278 43.59 -34.84 -26.25
CA GLN A 278 44.47 -34.09 -27.16
C GLN A 278 44.89 -34.92 -28.37
N GLU A 279 45.15 -36.21 -28.17
CA GLU A 279 45.45 -37.13 -29.28
C GLU A 279 44.22 -37.34 -30.18
N LEU A 280 43.02 -37.45 -29.61
CA LEU A 280 41.79 -37.53 -30.40
C LEU A 280 41.61 -36.27 -31.28
N LEU A 281 41.90 -35.08 -30.73
CA LEU A 281 41.87 -33.82 -31.47
C LEU A 281 42.99 -33.71 -32.51
N SER A 282 44.18 -34.27 -32.26
CA SER A 282 45.30 -34.24 -33.20
C SER A 282 45.04 -35.14 -34.41
N LEU A 283 44.43 -36.30 -34.18
CA LEU A 283 44.12 -37.29 -35.20
C LEU A 283 43.00 -36.83 -36.15
N ASN A 284 42.02 -36.07 -35.67
CA ASN A 284 40.94 -35.56 -36.52
C ASN A 284 40.30 -34.26 -35.99
N GLY A 285 41.09 -33.18 -35.96
CA GLY A 285 40.65 -31.87 -35.47
C GLY A 285 39.52 -31.20 -36.28
N GLY A 286 39.19 -31.75 -37.45
CA GLY A 286 38.06 -31.28 -38.27
C GLY A 286 36.70 -31.78 -37.79
N GLN A 287 36.65 -32.82 -36.95
CA GLN A 287 35.40 -33.37 -36.44
C GLN A 287 34.93 -32.58 -35.21
N ALA A 288 33.81 -31.86 -35.36
CA ALA A 288 33.31 -30.94 -34.34
C ALA A 288 32.98 -31.62 -32.99
N VAL A 289 32.53 -32.89 -33.03
CA VAL A 289 32.24 -33.71 -31.83
C VAL A 289 33.48 -33.96 -30.98
N TYR A 290 34.70 -33.92 -31.53
CA TYR A 290 35.91 -34.13 -30.71
C TYR A 290 36.24 -32.90 -29.85
N HIS A 291 35.88 -31.71 -30.33
CA HIS A 291 35.95 -30.49 -29.52
C HIS A 291 34.95 -30.51 -28.37
N PHE A 292 33.80 -31.16 -28.53
CA PHE A 292 32.85 -31.40 -27.44
C PHE A 292 33.50 -32.17 -26.29
N HIS A 293 34.19 -33.28 -26.55
CA HIS A 293 34.81 -34.09 -25.48
C HIS A 293 35.86 -33.30 -24.69
N TYR A 294 36.62 -32.44 -25.37
CA TYR A 294 37.55 -31.51 -24.72
C TYR A 294 36.84 -30.53 -23.78
N GLY A 295 35.78 -29.89 -24.28
CA GLY A 295 34.93 -29.03 -23.46
C GLY A 295 34.33 -29.77 -22.26
N TYR A 296 33.76 -30.94 -22.53
CA TYR A 296 33.08 -31.78 -21.55
C TYR A 296 33.98 -32.18 -20.40
N TYR A 297 35.21 -32.60 -20.73
CA TYR A 297 36.24 -32.88 -19.76
C TYR A 297 36.59 -31.64 -18.92
N ALA A 298 36.85 -30.49 -19.55
CA ALA A 298 37.16 -29.25 -18.84
C ALA A 298 36.04 -28.80 -17.90
N GLY A 299 34.78 -28.94 -18.31
CA GLY A 299 33.62 -28.63 -17.48
C GLY A 299 33.45 -29.62 -16.31
N ALA A 300 33.73 -30.90 -16.55
CA ALA A 300 33.62 -31.95 -15.54
C ALA A 300 34.72 -31.90 -14.47
N THR A 301 35.88 -31.33 -14.77
CA THR A 301 36.98 -31.09 -13.81
C THR A 301 36.93 -29.69 -13.18
N SER A 302 35.84 -28.94 -13.41
CA SER A 302 35.66 -27.55 -12.96
C SER A 302 36.80 -26.62 -13.40
N ALA A 303 37.51 -26.98 -14.48
CA ALA A 303 38.59 -26.19 -15.04
C ALA A 303 38.03 -24.95 -15.73
N ARG A 304 38.80 -23.86 -15.76
CA ARG A 304 38.39 -22.66 -16.50
C ARG A 304 38.25 -23.01 -17.99
N PHE A 305 37.14 -22.64 -18.63
CA PHE A 305 36.99 -22.81 -20.08
C PHE A 305 38.05 -22.00 -20.83
N VAL A 306 38.85 -22.70 -21.65
CA VAL A 306 39.85 -22.14 -22.55
C VAL A 306 39.59 -22.68 -23.95
N SER A 307 39.45 -21.78 -24.92
CA SER A 307 39.36 -22.14 -26.34
C SER A 307 40.47 -21.43 -27.11
N THR A 308 41.06 -22.12 -28.08
CA THR A 308 42.14 -21.55 -28.89
C THR A 308 41.57 -20.71 -30.02
N LYS A 309 42.20 -19.56 -30.30
CA LYS A 309 41.77 -18.65 -31.38
C LYS A 309 41.89 -19.27 -32.79
N LEU A 310 42.63 -20.37 -32.92
CA LEU A 310 42.86 -21.09 -34.18
C LEU A 310 41.72 -22.08 -34.53
N GLN A 311 40.80 -22.35 -33.59
CA GLN A 311 39.62 -23.18 -33.84
C GLN A 311 38.57 -22.47 -34.70
N SER A 312 37.86 -23.22 -35.55
CA SER A 312 36.68 -22.73 -36.27
C SER A 312 35.56 -22.32 -35.31
N GLN A 313 34.60 -21.49 -35.75
CA GLN A 313 33.47 -21.09 -34.90
C GLN A 313 32.68 -22.29 -34.39
N ASP A 314 32.44 -23.28 -35.26
CA ASP A 314 31.80 -24.56 -34.94
C ASP A 314 32.57 -25.30 -33.85
N ALA A 315 33.89 -25.46 -33.99
CA ALA A 315 34.71 -26.12 -32.99
C ALA A 315 34.64 -25.43 -31.62
N GLN A 316 34.63 -24.09 -31.61
CA GLN A 316 34.48 -23.30 -30.39
C GLN A 316 33.09 -23.44 -29.77
N ALA A 317 32.04 -23.52 -30.59
CA ALA A 317 30.66 -23.75 -30.15
C ALA A 317 30.53 -25.15 -29.52
N TRP A 318 31.03 -26.18 -30.19
CA TRP A 318 31.01 -27.56 -29.68
C TRP A 318 31.84 -27.75 -28.41
N ALA A 319 33.02 -27.13 -28.32
CA ALA A 319 33.80 -27.12 -27.10
C ALA A 319 33.05 -26.44 -25.96
N PHE A 320 32.42 -25.29 -26.20
CA PHE A 320 31.68 -24.62 -25.14
C PHE A 320 30.42 -25.39 -24.74
N PHE A 321 29.75 -26.05 -25.69
CA PHE A 321 28.63 -26.93 -25.39
C PHE A 321 29.02 -28.10 -24.49
N GLY A 322 30.13 -28.78 -24.83
CA GLY A 322 30.70 -29.82 -23.98
C GLY A 322 30.96 -29.29 -22.59
N TYR A 323 31.58 -28.11 -22.48
CA TYR A 323 31.86 -27.45 -21.21
C TYR A 323 30.60 -27.27 -20.36
N LEU A 324 29.52 -26.71 -20.93
CA LEU A 324 28.26 -26.52 -20.22
C LEU A 324 27.66 -27.85 -19.72
N LEU A 325 27.70 -28.91 -20.53
CA LEU A 325 27.21 -30.24 -20.10
C LEU A 325 28.11 -30.89 -19.04
N GLY A 326 29.41 -30.64 -19.07
CA GLY A 326 30.35 -31.10 -18.04
C GLY A 326 30.05 -30.42 -16.71
N THR A 327 29.83 -29.11 -16.74
CA THR A 327 29.54 -28.25 -15.58
C THR A 327 28.15 -28.51 -14.97
N HIS A 328 27.16 -28.93 -15.78
CA HIS A 328 25.80 -29.25 -15.30
C HIS A 328 25.76 -30.30 -14.17
N ARG A 329 26.82 -31.10 -14.00
CA ARG A 329 26.92 -32.07 -12.91
C ARG A 329 26.98 -31.43 -11.52
N GLU A 330 27.39 -30.17 -11.40
CA GLU A 330 27.53 -29.46 -10.11
C GLU A 330 26.23 -28.79 -9.65
N SER A 331 25.66 -27.91 -10.48
CA SER A 331 24.31 -27.35 -10.32
C SER A 331 23.90 -26.52 -11.54
N GLY A 332 22.61 -26.17 -11.66
CA GLY A 332 22.12 -25.24 -12.68
C GLY A 332 22.74 -23.84 -12.56
N ASP A 333 23.11 -23.40 -11.36
CA ASP A 333 23.69 -22.08 -11.11
C ASP A 333 25.08 -21.92 -11.74
N VAL A 334 25.90 -22.98 -11.73
CA VAL A 334 27.24 -22.95 -12.34
C VAL A 334 27.16 -22.92 -13.88
N VAL A 335 26.19 -23.62 -14.47
CA VAL A 335 25.91 -23.54 -15.91
C VAL A 335 25.46 -22.13 -16.29
N ALA A 336 24.58 -21.56 -15.48
CA ALA A 336 24.12 -20.20 -15.59
C ALA A 336 25.30 -19.21 -15.56
N GLU A 337 26.22 -19.36 -14.61
CA GLU A 337 27.42 -18.53 -14.50
C GLU A 337 28.36 -18.69 -15.71
N ALA A 338 28.56 -19.93 -16.18
CA ALA A 338 29.35 -20.23 -17.35
C ALA A 338 28.81 -19.53 -18.61
N VAL A 339 27.49 -19.57 -18.85
CA VAL A 339 26.87 -18.87 -19.99
C VAL A 339 27.20 -17.38 -19.97
N GLN A 340 27.12 -16.73 -18.80
CA GLN A 340 27.43 -15.31 -18.65
C GLN A 340 28.92 -15.00 -18.85
N ASN A 341 29.79 -15.74 -18.16
CA ASN A 341 31.24 -15.52 -18.19
C ASN A 341 31.82 -15.73 -19.60
N TYR A 342 31.12 -16.51 -20.41
CA TYR A 342 31.54 -16.91 -21.75
C TYR A 342 30.49 -16.56 -22.81
N GLN A 343 29.79 -15.43 -22.65
CA GLN A 343 28.70 -14.98 -23.53
C GLN A 343 29.02 -15.07 -25.03
N ARG A 344 30.23 -14.68 -25.44
CA ARG A 344 30.68 -14.75 -26.85
C ARG A 344 30.67 -16.18 -27.40
N TYR A 345 30.95 -17.18 -26.58
CA TYR A 345 30.90 -18.59 -26.97
C TYR A 345 29.47 -19.13 -26.91
N TRP A 346 28.66 -18.63 -25.98
CA TRP A 346 27.23 -18.92 -25.94
C TRP A 346 26.49 -18.45 -27.21
N GLU A 347 26.79 -17.25 -27.70
CA GLU A 347 26.24 -16.73 -28.96
C GLU A 347 26.60 -17.64 -30.15
N LYS A 348 27.81 -18.20 -30.16
CA LYS A 348 28.21 -19.19 -31.17
C LYS A 348 27.44 -20.49 -31.00
N VAL A 349 27.26 -20.97 -29.77
CA VAL A 349 26.41 -22.14 -29.50
C VAL A 349 25.01 -21.94 -30.09
N LEU A 350 24.37 -20.81 -29.84
CA LEU A 350 23.04 -20.48 -30.38
C LEU A 350 23.03 -20.38 -31.92
N ALA A 351 24.12 -19.91 -32.54
CA ALA A 351 24.22 -19.77 -33.98
C ALA A 351 24.58 -21.06 -34.73
N THR A 352 25.23 -22.03 -34.06
CA THR A 352 25.97 -23.10 -34.76
C THR A 352 25.56 -24.52 -34.36
N LEU A 353 25.02 -24.76 -33.15
CA LEU A 353 24.70 -26.14 -32.75
C LEU A 353 23.50 -26.70 -33.51
N PRO A 354 23.57 -27.97 -33.94
CA PRO A 354 22.53 -28.59 -34.74
C PRO A 354 21.24 -28.87 -33.98
N ALA A 355 20.15 -28.85 -34.74
CA ALA A 355 18.75 -28.95 -34.36
C ALA A 355 18.30 -30.28 -33.74
N HIS A 356 19.10 -31.04 -32.98
CA HIS A 356 18.65 -32.37 -32.52
C HIS A 356 19.14 -32.82 -31.14
N ASP A 357 19.86 -31.99 -30.39
CA ASP A 357 20.43 -32.45 -29.11
C ASP A 357 19.52 -32.20 -27.91
N VAL A 358 18.78 -33.24 -27.53
CA VAL A 358 17.87 -33.30 -26.37
C VAL A 358 18.54 -32.91 -25.06
N LEU A 359 19.84 -33.19 -24.92
CA LEU A 359 20.60 -32.91 -23.70
C LEU A 359 20.78 -31.41 -23.47
N LEU A 360 20.86 -30.63 -24.56
CA LEU A 360 20.98 -29.17 -24.50
C LEU A 360 19.75 -28.55 -23.80
N LEU A 361 18.55 -28.96 -24.22
CA LEU A 361 17.29 -28.46 -23.66
C LEU A 361 17.16 -28.77 -22.17
N TYR A 362 17.49 -30.00 -21.77
CA TYR A 362 17.33 -30.44 -20.39
C TYR A 362 18.31 -29.74 -19.43
N ALA A 363 19.59 -29.69 -19.80
CA ALA A 363 20.63 -29.15 -18.92
C ALA A 363 20.62 -27.62 -18.85
N ILE A 364 20.28 -26.96 -19.95
CA ILE A 364 20.47 -25.51 -20.06
C ILE A 364 19.20 -24.72 -19.74
N ILE A 365 18.01 -25.22 -20.07
CA ILE A 365 16.77 -24.46 -19.82
C ILE A 365 16.58 -24.10 -18.35
N PRO A 366 16.76 -25.00 -17.36
CA PRO A 366 16.65 -24.63 -15.95
C PRO A 366 17.66 -23.54 -15.55
N ALA A 367 18.89 -23.59 -16.07
CA ALA A 367 19.92 -22.59 -15.81
C ALA A 367 19.56 -21.23 -16.43
N LEU A 368 19.06 -21.20 -17.67
CA LEU A 368 18.59 -19.97 -18.32
C LEU A 368 17.34 -19.40 -17.64
N GLU A 369 16.44 -20.27 -17.18
CA GLU A 369 15.24 -19.90 -16.42
C GLU A 369 15.61 -19.24 -15.09
N ALA A 370 16.54 -19.85 -14.32
CA ALA A 370 17.02 -19.29 -13.06
C ALA A 370 17.62 -17.88 -13.22
N ARG A 371 18.17 -17.58 -14.40
CA ARG A 371 18.71 -16.27 -14.77
C ARG A 371 17.72 -15.33 -15.47
N ALA A 372 16.49 -15.77 -15.73
CA ALA A 372 15.52 -15.05 -16.54
C ALA A 372 16.02 -14.71 -17.98
N ASP A 373 16.94 -15.50 -18.55
CA ASP A 373 17.38 -15.35 -19.95
C ASP A 373 16.43 -16.06 -20.93
N TYR A 374 15.21 -15.55 -20.98
CA TYR A 374 14.16 -16.09 -21.84
C TYR A 374 14.43 -15.86 -23.32
N GLY A 375 15.31 -14.91 -23.67
CA GLY A 375 15.73 -14.66 -25.05
C GLY A 375 16.52 -15.84 -25.59
N SER A 376 17.53 -16.30 -24.84
CA SER A 376 18.29 -17.50 -25.20
C SER A 376 17.41 -18.74 -25.29
N ILE A 377 16.43 -18.92 -24.38
CA ILE A 377 15.47 -20.04 -24.45
C ILE A 377 14.67 -19.98 -25.76
N ALA A 378 14.12 -18.81 -26.11
CA ALA A 378 13.35 -18.64 -27.34
C ALA A 378 14.19 -18.92 -28.60
N THR A 379 15.41 -18.39 -28.67
CA THR A 379 16.35 -18.66 -29.77
C THR A 379 16.66 -20.14 -29.88
N LEU A 380 16.96 -20.79 -28.75
CA LEU A 380 17.31 -22.20 -28.72
C LEU A 380 16.15 -23.08 -29.20
N LEU A 381 14.91 -22.79 -28.80
CA LEU A 381 13.71 -23.50 -29.27
C LEU A 381 13.36 -23.22 -30.74
N SER A 382 13.82 -22.10 -31.29
CA SER A 382 13.64 -21.80 -32.72
C SER A 382 14.51 -22.70 -33.61
N HIS A 383 15.61 -23.23 -33.05
CA HIS A 383 16.56 -24.09 -33.75
C HIS A 383 16.48 -25.56 -33.30
N CYS A 384 16.05 -25.84 -32.08
CA CYS A 384 16.02 -27.19 -31.51
C CYS A 384 14.57 -27.71 -31.36
N PRO A 385 14.20 -28.85 -31.98
CA PRO A 385 12.94 -29.51 -31.76
C PRO A 385 12.89 -30.04 -30.33
N VAL A 386 11.70 -29.96 -29.75
CA VAL A 386 11.48 -30.41 -28.38
C VAL A 386 11.23 -31.92 -28.40
N PRO A 387 12.01 -32.71 -27.64
CA PRO A 387 11.92 -34.16 -27.68
C PRO A 387 10.74 -34.67 -26.87
N HIS A 388 10.38 -35.94 -27.12
CA HIS A 388 9.39 -36.68 -26.35
C HIS A 388 8.03 -35.97 -26.26
N MET A 389 7.59 -35.30 -27.33
CA MET A 389 6.31 -34.59 -27.38
C MET A 389 5.11 -35.46 -27.03
N GLN A 390 5.18 -36.78 -27.25
CA GLN A 390 4.15 -37.74 -26.83
C GLN A 390 3.99 -37.84 -25.30
N HIS A 391 4.96 -37.39 -24.51
CA HIS A 391 4.90 -37.33 -23.05
C HIS A 391 4.72 -35.89 -22.52
N ALA A 392 4.36 -34.92 -23.38
CA ALA A 392 4.29 -33.50 -23.02
C ALA A 392 3.30 -33.18 -21.88
N GLU A 393 2.36 -34.08 -21.59
CA GLU A 393 1.44 -33.95 -20.47
C GLU A 393 2.06 -34.31 -19.12
N HIS A 394 3.17 -35.05 -19.10
CA HIS A 394 3.83 -35.44 -17.86
C HIS A 394 4.59 -34.22 -17.27
N PRO A 395 4.42 -33.90 -15.96
CA PRO A 395 5.05 -32.73 -15.34
C PRO A 395 6.58 -32.69 -15.46
N ASP A 396 7.22 -33.86 -15.38
CA ASP A 396 8.69 -33.99 -15.49
C ASP A 396 9.22 -34.01 -16.93
N SER A 397 8.34 -33.85 -17.93
CA SER A 397 8.76 -33.81 -19.33
C SER A 397 9.34 -32.44 -19.71
N VAL A 398 10.35 -32.46 -20.60
CA VAL A 398 10.96 -31.24 -21.15
C VAL A 398 9.91 -30.31 -21.80
N PRO A 399 8.97 -30.80 -22.65
CA PRO A 399 7.90 -29.94 -23.17
C PRO A 399 7.08 -29.25 -22.08
N HIS A 400 6.75 -29.97 -21.00
CA HIS A 400 5.97 -29.41 -19.90
C HIS A 400 6.73 -28.33 -19.13
N ALA A 401 8.02 -28.55 -18.85
CA ALA A 401 8.87 -27.55 -18.20
C ALA A 401 8.95 -26.26 -19.04
N ILE A 402 9.16 -26.38 -20.36
CA ILE A 402 9.17 -25.24 -21.28
C ILE A 402 7.82 -24.52 -21.31
N TYR A 403 6.72 -25.28 -21.37
CA TYR A 403 5.38 -24.73 -21.29
C TYR A 403 5.16 -23.97 -19.98
N ALA A 404 5.60 -24.51 -18.84
CA ALA A 404 5.45 -23.89 -17.53
C ALA A 404 6.16 -22.53 -17.46
N ILE A 405 7.34 -22.40 -18.07
CA ILE A 405 8.08 -21.13 -18.22
C ILE A 405 7.21 -20.13 -18.99
N ALA A 406 6.77 -20.48 -20.20
CA ALA A 406 5.94 -19.58 -21.01
C ALA A 406 4.63 -19.22 -20.32
N ALA A 407 3.97 -20.18 -19.67
CA ALA A 407 2.74 -19.96 -18.94
C ALA A 407 2.91 -19.03 -17.73
N ARG A 408 4.07 -19.06 -17.06
CA ARG A 408 4.42 -18.10 -16.00
C ARG A 408 4.65 -16.71 -16.58
N LEU A 409 5.41 -16.58 -17.68
CA LEU A 409 5.63 -15.30 -18.36
C LEU A 409 4.32 -14.64 -18.78
N VAL A 410 3.41 -15.40 -19.41
CA VAL A 410 2.08 -14.91 -19.79
C VAL A 410 1.25 -14.49 -18.59
N ARG A 411 1.30 -15.23 -17.47
CA ARG A 411 0.57 -14.86 -16.23
C ARG A 411 1.11 -13.58 -15.61
N ASN A 412 2.43 -13.46 -15.50
CA ASN A 412 3.10 -12.28 -14.96
C ASN A 412 2.97 -11.07 -15.88
N GLY A 413 2.74 -11.28 -17.18
CA GLY A 413 2.72 -10.24 -18.20
C GLY A 413 4.10 -9.70 -18.55
N GLU A 414 5.16 -10.47 -18.23
CA GLU A 414 6.57 -10.14 -18.43
C GLU A 414 7.10 -10.85 -19.69
N HIS A 415 8.14 -10.32 -20.33
CA HIS A 415 8.83 -10.94 -21.47
C HIS A 415 7.88 -11.48 -22.56
N GLN A 416 6.86 -10.68 -22.90
CA GLN A 416 5.75 -11.10 -23.77
C GLN A 416 6.19 -11.54 -25.17
N ILE A 417 7.30 -11.01 -25.68
CA ILE A 417 7.86 -11.40 -26.98
C ILE A 417 8.42 -12.82 -26.88
N GLN A 418 9.25 -13.09 -25.87
CA GLN A 418 9.88 -14.39 -25.64
C GLN A 418 8.82 -15.46 -25.33
N ALA A 419 7.81 -15.12 -24.52
CA ALA A 419 6.71 -16.04 -24.25
C ALA A 419 5.96 -16.46 -25.53
N ASP A 420 5.72 -15.53 -26.46
CA ASP A 420 5.10 -15.83 -27.75
C ASP A 420 5.98 -16.76 -28.59
N GLN A 421 7.28 -16.44 -28.71
CA GLN A 421 8.24 -17.24 -29.47
C GLN A 421 8.36 -18.67 -28.94
N ILE A 422 8.41 -18.83 -27.60
CA ILE A 422 8.43 -20.15 -26.95
C ILE A 422 7.15 -20.93 -27.28
N LEU A 423 5.97 -20.31 -27.12
CA LEU A 423 4.69 -20.96 -27.41
C LEU A 423 4.54 -21.31 -28.90
N GLN A 424 4.95 -20.44 -29.81
CA GLN A 424 4.96 -20.72 -31.26
C GLN A 424 5.85 -21.92 -31.58
N SER A 425 7.01 -22.02 -30.94
CA SER A 425 7.92 -23.15 -31.10
C SER A 425 7.28 -24.45 -30.59
N LEU A 426 6.65 -24.44 -29.42
CA LEU A 426 5.92 -25.60 -28.90
C LEU A 426 4.75 -26.02 -29.81
N ILE A 427 3.96 -25.07 -30.30
CA ILE A 427 2.85 -25.32 -31.24
C ILE A 427 3.37 -25.98 -32.53
N ARG A 428 4.47 -25.45 -33.10
CA ARG A 428 5.12 -26.04 -34.28
C ARG A 428 5.59 -27.46 -34.01
N ASN A 429 6.22 -27.71 -32.86
CA ASN A 429 6.68 -29.04 -32.46
C ASN A 429 5.51 -30.04 -32.30
N CYS A 430 4.37 -29.60 -31.76
CA CYS A 430 3.15 -30.42 -31.70
C CYS A 430 2.65 -30.79 -33.10
N LEU A 431 2.60 -29.83 -34.02
CA LEU A 431 2.16 -30.04 -35.40
C LEU A 431 3.09 -31.00 -36.14
N THR A 432 4.41 -30.78 -36.08
CA THR A 432 5.41 -31.66 -36.73
C THR A 432 5.39 -33.07 -36.17
N SER A 433 5.15 -33.22 -34.85
CA SER A 433 5.12 -34.53 -34.18
C SER A 433 3.73 -35.19 -34.17
N ASN A 434 2.73 -34.58 -34.82
CA ASN A 434 1.32 -35.01 -34.80
C ASN A 434 0.76 -35.23 -33.37
N CYS A 435 1.21 -34.43 -32.40
CA CYS A 435 0.77 -34.49 -31.00
C CYS A 435 -0.33 -33.45 -30.75
N LEU A 436 -1.49 -33.63 -31.40
CA LEU A 436 -2.61 -32.67 -31.38
C LEU A 436 -3.60 -32.90 -30.23
N GLY A 437 -3.11 -33.30 -29.06
CA GLY A 437 -3.93 -33.60 -27.87
C GLY A 437 -4.07 -32.41 -26.90
N ASP A 438 -4.32 -32.71 -25.63
CA ASP A 438 -4.57 -31.71 -24.57
C ASP A 438 -3.42 -30.69 -24.45
N PHE A 439 -2.17 -31.14 -24.53
CA PHE A 439 -0.99 -30.26 -24.48
C PHE A 439 -0.96 -29.21 -25.60
N TYR A 440 -1.35 -29.59 -26.83
CA TYR A 440 -1.44 -28.68 -27.96
C TYR A 440 -2.49 -27.59 -27.73
N ALA A 441 -3.67 -28.00 -27.24
CA ALA A 441 -4.75 -27.07 -26.88
C ALA A 441 -4.34 -26.11 -25.74
N ARG A 442 -3.60 -26.59 -24.74
CA ARG A 442 -3.03 -25.73 -23.68
C ARG A 442 -2.06 -24.69 -24.23
N CYS A 443 -1.23 -25.04 -25.20
CA CYS A 443 -0.32 -24.12 -25.86
C CYS A 443 -1.09 -23.04 -26.66
N LEU A 444 -2.10 -23.46 -27.44
CA LEU A 444 -2.99 -22.55 -28.16
C LEU A 444 -3.69 -21.57 -27.21
N ARG A 445 -4.34 -22.09 -26.17
CA ARG A 445 -5.00 -21.28 -25.13
C ARG A 445 -4.01 -20.30 -24.49
N LYS A 446 -2.81 -20.74 -24.10
CA LYS A 446 -1.85 -19.84 -23.45
C LYS A 446 -1.38 -18.72 -24.39
N ARG A 447 -1.19 -19.01 -25.67
CA ARG A 447 -0.88 -18.00 -26.69
C ARG A 447 -2.06 -17.06 -26.94
N GLY A 448 -3.29 -17.57 -26.94
CA GLY A 448 -4.52 -16.75 -26.97
C GLY A 448 -4.58 -15.78 -25.79
N GLN A 449 -4.25 -16.23 -24.58
CA GLN A 449 -4.18 -15.35 -23.39
C GLN A 449 -3.12 -14.26 -23.53
N LEU A 450 -2.00 -14.55 -24.19
CA LEU A 450 -0.97 -13.56 -24.51
C LEU A 450 -1.46 -12.51 -25.50
N LEU A 451 -2.11 -12.92 -26.61
CA LEU A 451 -2.72 -12.00 -27.57
C LEU A 451 -3.79 -11.13 -26.92
N ARG A 452 -4.63 -11.72 -26.05
CA ARG A 452 -5.64 -10.99 -25.27
C ARG A 452 -5.01 -9.92 -24.39
N ARG A 453 -3.88 -10.23 -23.72
CA ARG A 453 -3.13 -9.24 -22.92
C ARG A 453 -2.55 -8.11 -23.77
N LYS A 454 -2.14 -8.40 -25.01
CA LYS A 454 -1.75 -7.40 -26.03
C LYS A 454 -2.95 -6.65 -26.64
N LYS A 455 -4.18 -6.91 -26.17
CA LYS A 455 -5.45 -6.36 -26.69
C LYS A 455 -5.75 -6.76 -28.15
N GLN A 456 -5.14 -7.83 -28.63
CA GLN A 456 -5.41 -8.43 -29.94
C GLN A 456 -6.55 -9.45 -29.80
N PHE A 457 -7.74 -8.96 -29.47
CA PHE A 457 -8.88 -9.81 -29.06
C PHE A 457 -9.35 -10.78 -30.13
N LYS A 458 -9.38 -10.36 -31.41
CA LYS A 458 -9.80 -11.21 -32.53
C LYS A 458 -8.91 -12.45 -32.65
N GLY A 459 -7.60 -12.26 -32.77
CA GLY A 459 -6.65 -13.38 -32.85
C GLY A 459 -6.61 -14.23 -31.59
N ALA A 460 -6.90 -13.65 -30.41
CA ALA A 460 -7.06 -14.43 -29.19
C ALA A 460 -8.26 -15.38 -29.27
N ILE A 461 -9.42 -14.89 -29.73
CA ILE A 461 -10.65 -15.69 -29.91
C ILE A 461 -10.40 -16.84 -30.89
N GLU A 462 -9.79 -16.57 -32.04
CA GLU A 462 -9.47 -17.60 -33.05
C GLU A 462 -8.63 -18.75 -32.46
N LEU A 463 -7.62 -18.43 -31.63
CA LEU A 463 -6.82 -19.44 -30.94
C LEU A 463 -7.59 -20.21 -29.87
N PHE A 464 -8.51 -19.55 -29.16
CA PHE A 464 -9.36 -20.20 -28.15
C PHE A 464 -10.38 -21.15 -28.79
N GLU A 465 -11.02 -20.72 -29.87
CA GLU A 465 -11.95 -21.55 -30.65
C GLU A 465 -11.23 -22.77 -31.20
N LEU A 466 -10.05 -22.59 -31.80
CA LEU A 466 -9.22 -23.70 -32.27
C LEU A 466 -8.87 -24.66 -31.12
N ALA A 467 -8.49 -24.16 -29.94
CA ALA A 467 -8.23 -25.00 -28.77
C ALA A 467 -9.48 -25.79 -28.32
N CYS A 468 -10.67 -25.20 -28.38
CA CYS A 468 -11.93 -25.88 -28.06
C CYS A 468 -12.28 -27.02 -29.03
N THR A 469 -11.78 -26.98 -30.28
CA THR A 469 -11.99 -28.08 -31.24
C THR A 469 -11.12 -29.30 -30.97
N VAL A 470 -10.11 -29.20 -30.11
CA VAL A 470 -9.17 -30.29 -29.83
C VAL A 470 -9.84 -31.36 -28.95
N PRO A 471 -9.92 -32.63 -29.41
CA PRO A 471 -10.53 -33.70 -28.63
C PRO A 471 -9.81 -33.91 -27.29
N GLY A 472 -10.59 -34.06 -26.21
CA GLY A 472 -10.05 -34.35 -24.88
C GLY A 472 -9.43 -33.15 -24.16
N PHE A 473 -9.61 -31.92 -24.66
CA PHE A 473 -9.08 -30.72 -24.02
C PHE A 473 -9.70 -30.50 -22.62
N SER A 474 -8.87 -30.66 -21.59
CA SER A 474 -9.23 -30.61 -20.18
C SER A 474 -9.60 -29.20 -19.68
N GLU A 475 -9.11 -28.15 -20.35
CA GLU A 475 -9.35 -26.75 -19.96
C GLU A 475 -10.39 -26.06 -20.85
N ILE A 476 -11.25 -26.81 -21.54
CA ILE A 476 -12.25 -26.25 -22.46
C ILE A 476 -13.18 -25.23 -21.79
N ALA A 477 -13.62 -25.47 -20.54
CA ALA A 477 -14.44 -24.52 -19.77
C ALA A 477 -13.74 -23.17 -19.54
N GLN A 478 -12.44 -23.24 -19.29
CA GLN A 478 -11.62 -22.07 -19.13
C GLN A 478 -11.44 -21.31 -20.46
N CYS A 479 -11.39 -22.05 -21.57
CA CYS A 479 -11.27 -21.49 -22.90
C CYS A 479 -12.53 -20.69 -23.29
N HIS A 480 -13.74 -21.20 -23.02
CA HIS A 480 -14.99 -20.43 -23.17
C HIS A 480 -14.99 -19.17 -22.31
N THR A 481 -14.48 -19.25 -21.08
CA THR A 481 -14.32 -18.05 -20.24
C THR A 481 -13.36 -17.04 -20.88
N ASP A 482 -12.26 -17.54 -21.46
CA ASP A 482 -11.28 -16.69 -22.12
C ASP A 482 -11.83 -16.01 -23.38
N ILE A 483 -12.70 -16.69 -24.15
CA ILE A 483 -13.48 -16.13 -25.27
C ILE A 483 -14.40 -15.02 -24.79
N GLY A 484 -15.21 -15.26 -23.75
CA GLY A 484 -16.12 -14.26 -23.20
C GLY A 484 -15.40 -12.99 -22.71
N LEU A 485 -14.24 -13.14 -22.08
CA LEU A 485 -13.39 -12.01 -21.66
C LEU A 485 -12.83 -11.23 -22.86
N SER A 486 -12.34 -11.92 -23.90
CA SER A 486 -11.86 -11.27 -25.13
C SER A 486 -12.97 -10.52 -25.85
N ALA A 487 -14.16 -11.14 -25.97
CA ALA A 487 -15.33 -10.53 -26.59
C ALA A 487 -15.82 -9.30 -25.82
N ALA A 488 -15.66 -9.29 -24.49
CA ALA A 488 -15.95 -8.16 -23.63
C ALA A 488 -14.81 -7.10 -23.60
N GLY A 489 -13.69 -7.33 -24.30
CA GLY A 489 -12.59 -6.38 -24.40
C GLY A 489 -11.65 -6.34 -23.19
N PHE A 490 -11.61 -7.40 -22.37
CA PHE A 490 -10.78 -7.44 -21.16
C PHE A 490 -9.48 -8.23 -21.38
N PRO A 491 -8.30 -7.66 -21.06
CA PRO A 491 -7.02 -8.33 -21.28
C PRO A 491 -6.80 -9.56 -20.37
N ALA A 492 -7.39 -9.57 -19.17
CA ALA A 492 -7.25 -10.64 -18.17
C ALA A 492 -8.26 -10.50 -17.02
N LEU A 493 -8.35 -11.49 -16.13
CA LEU A 493 -9.24 -11.46 -14.96
C LEU A 493 -8.92 -10.33 -13.97
N ASP A 494 -7.66 -9.96 -13.81
CA ASP A 494 -7.25 -8.87 -12.93
C ASP A 494 -7.69 -7.49 -13.46
N SER A 495 -8.15 -7.42 -14.71
CA SER A 495 -8.69 -6.17 -15.29
C SER A 495 -10.18 -5.95 -15.04
N ILE A 496 -10.90 -6.98 -14.57
CA ILE A 496 -12.35 -6.89 -14.30
C ILE A 496 -12.68 -6.72 -12.81
N VAL A 497 -11.67 -6.76 -11.94
CA VAL A 497 -11.88 -6.51 -10.51
C VAL A 497 -12.20 -5.03 -10.26
N PRO A 498 -13.06 -4.69 -9.27
CA PRO A 498 -13.36 -3.30 -8.96
C PRO A 498 -12.09 -2.57 -8.53
N ASN A 499 -11.77 -1.43 -9.15
CA ASN A 499 -10.70 -0.56 -8.69
C ASN A 499 -11.18 0.90 -8.67
N ASP A 500 -10.40 1.81 -8.09
CA ASP A 500 -10.78 3.22 -7.96
C ASP A 500 -10.78 3.97 -9.31
N THR A 501 -10.11 3.42 -10.33
CA THR A 501 -9.94 4.06 -11.65
C THR A 501 -10.97 3.63 -12.68
N ASN A 502 -11.59 2.47 -12.52
CA ASN A 502 -12.52 1.88 -13.49
C ASN A 502 -13.95 1.95 -12.97
N ASP A 503 -14.86 2.40 -13.83
CA ASP A 503 -16.28 2.30 -13.55
C ASP A 503 -16.73 0.84 -13.60
N PHE A 504 -17.02 0.28 -12.43
CA PHE A 504 -17.49 -1.09 -12.28
C PHE A 504 -18.76 -1.36 -13.09
N ARG A 505 -19.60 -0.35 -13.34
CA ARG A 505 -20.80 -0.48 -14.19
C ARG A 505 -20.44 -0.80 -15.63
N VAL A 506 -19.41 -0.16 -16.17
CA VAL A 506 -18.92 -0.43 -17.53
C VAL A 506 -18.42 -1.87 -17.64
N VAL A 507 -17.66 -2.33 -16.63
CA VAL A 507 -17.17 -3.71 -16.56
C VAL A 507 -18.32 -4.71 -16.52
N HIS A 508 -19.28 -4.47 -15.63
CA HIS A 508 -20.48 -5.30 -15.48
C HIS A 508 -21.28 -5.41 -16.78
N ILE A 509 -21.57 -4.29 -17.44
CA ILE A 509 -22.35 -4.27 -18.69
C ILE A 509 -21.63 -5.07 -19.79
N ALA A 510 -20.32 -4.85 -19.96
CA ALA A 510 -19.53 -5.54 -20.99
C ALA A 510 -19.48 -7.06 -20.75
N LEU A 511 -19.27 -7.50 -19.49
CA LEU A 511 -19.29 -8.93 -19.15
C LEU A 511 -20.68 -9.54 -19.31
N LYS A 512 -21.73 -8.82 -18.89
CA LYS A 512 -23.11 -9.30 -18.97
C LYS A 512 -23.57 -9.55 -20.41
N GLN A 513 -23.13 -8.72 -21.37
CA GLN A 513 -23.39 -8.93 -22.80
C GLN A 513 -22.79 -10.25 -23.31
N GLN A 514 -21.73 -10.75 -22.68
CA GLN A 514 -21.03 -11.98 -23.05
C GLN A 514 -21.36 -13.17 -22.14
N ARG A 515 -22.43 -13.07 -21.32
CA ARG A 515 -22.81 -14.08 -20.30
C ARG A 515 -22.91 -15.51 -20.85
N GLN A 516 -23.36 -15.66 -22.10
CA GLN A 516 -23.56 -16.96 -22.73
C GLN A 516 -22.30 -17.85 -22.72
N TYR A 517 -21.10 -17.28 -22.88
CA TYR A 517 -19.85 -18.04 -22.87
C TYR A 517 -19.50 -18.55 -21.47
N PHE A 518 -19.79 -17.76 -20.42
CA PHE A 518 -19.55 -18.18 -19.04
C PHE A 518 -20.57 -19.25 -18.60
N ASP A 519 -21.82 -19.13 -19.04
CA ASP A 519 -22.83 -20.16 -18.80
C ASP A 519 -22.48 -21.47 -19.54
N GLU A 520 -21.93 -21.39 -20.75
CA GLU A 520 -21.46 -22.56 -21.50
C GLU A 520 -20.28 -23.23 -20.80
N ALA A 521 -19.33 -22.46 -20.26
CA ALA A 521 -18.24 -22.99 -19.44
C ALA A 521 -18.76 -23.81 -18.24
N LEU A 522 -19.84 -23.39 -17.59
CA LEU A 522 -20.45 -24.14 -16.47
C LEU A 522 -21.17 -25.43 -16.89
N ARG A 523 -21.60 -25.54 -18.15
CA ARG A 523 -22.27 -26.77 -18.66
C ARG A 523 -21.29 -27.90 -18.94
N ILE A 524 -20.00 -27.61 -18.98
CA ILE A 524 -18.96 -28.60 -19.26
C ILE A 524 -18.74 -29.46 -17.99
N PRO A 525 -19.12 -30.76 -18.00
CA PRO A 525 -19.22 -31.57 -16.78
C PRO A 525 -17.88 -31.88 -16.10
N HIS A 526 -16.77 -31.77 -16.84
CA HIS A 526 -15.44 -32.22 -16.41
C HIS A 526 -14.35 -31.14 -16.55
N GLY A 527 -14.76 -29.86 -16.68
CA GLY A 527 -13.82 -28.74 -16.82
C GLY A 527 -13.52 -28.04 -15.50
N ASP A 528 -12.35 -27.42 -15.40
CA ASP A 528 -12.08 -26.44 -14.35
C ASP A 528 -12.92 -25.17 -14.61
N GLN A 529 -13.98 -24.96 -13.82
CA GLN A 529 -14.92 -23.85 -14.00
C GLN A 529 -14.51 -22.57 -13.23
N THR A 530 -13.36 -22.58 -12.55
CA THR A 530 -12.93 -21.53 -11.61
C THR A 530 -13.07 -20.10 -12.15
N ASN A 531 -12.67 -19.87 -13.40
CA ASN A 531 -12.70 -18.52 -13.96
C ASN A 531 -14.10 -18.09 -14.39
N ALA A 532 -14.91 -19.01 -14.91
CA ALA A 532 -16.32 -18.74 -15.23
C ALA A 532 -17.09 -18.35 -13.97
N GLN A 533 -16.88 -19.11 -12.89
CA GLN A 533 -17.44 -18.87 -11.56
C GLN A 533 -17.07 -17.47 -11.06
N PHE A 534 -15.79 -17.09 -11.14
CA PHE A 534 -15.35 -15.75 -10.75
C PHE A 534 -16.03 -14.62 -11.55
N VAL A 535 -16.12 -14.77 -12.88
CA VAL A 535 -16.74 -13.77 -13.77
C VAL A 535 -18.25 -13.68 -13.53
N LEU A 536 -18.93 -14.82 -13.37
CA LEU A 536 -20.35 -14.86 -13.05
C LEU A 536 -20.66 -14.26 -11.68
N GLY A 537 -19.77 -14.42 -10.70
CA GLY A 537 -19.83 -13.71 -9.42
C GLY A 537 -19.78 -12.19 -9.59
N ILE A 538 -18.93 -11.67 -10.48
CA ILE A 538 -18.88 -10.24 -10.83
C ILE A 538 -20.19 -9.79 -11.49
N ILE A 539 -20.73 -10.58 -12.43
CA ILE A 539 -22.00 -10.26 -13.10
C ILE A 539 -23.16 -10.23 -12.09
N ALA A 540 -23.29 -11.27 -11.26
CA ALA A 540 -24.34 -11.37 -10.24
C ALA A 540 -24.23 -10.24 -9.20
N MET A 541 -23.02 -9.89 -8.78
CA MET A 541 -22.79 -8.75 -7.87
C MET A 541 -23.23 -7.42 -8.52
N GLY A 542 -22.94 -7.23 -9.81
CA GLY A 542 -23.38 -6.04 -10.57
C GLY A 542 -24.90 -5.99 -10.79
N ASP A 543 -25.54 -7.16 -10.90
CA ASP A 543 -27.01 -7.29 -10.96
C ASP A 543 -27.70 -7.08 -9.60
N GLY A 544 -26.94 -7.02 -8.51
CA GLY A 544 -27.47 -6.93 -7.14
C GLY A 544 -27.90 -8.27 -6.53
N ASN A 545 -27.66 -9.39 -7.22
CA ASN A 545 -27.95 -10.75 -6.76
C ASN A 545 -26.82 -11.25 -5.86
N PHE A 546 -26.74 -10.72 -4.63
CA PHE A 546 -25.61 -11.03 -3.73
C PHE A 546 -25.55 -12.49 -3.25
N ASP A 547 -26.67 -13.21 -3.23
CA ASP A 547 -26.71 -14.64 -2.91
C ASP A 547 -25.99 -15.46 -3.96
N GLU A 548 -26.41 -15.30 -5.22
CA GLU A 548 -25.82 -15.97 -6.37
C GLU A 548 -24.34 -15.58 -6.53
N ALA A 549 -24.01 -14.31 -6.31
CA ALA A 549 -22.63 -13.84 -6.36
C ALA A 549 -21.74 -14.49 -5.29
N TYR A 550 -22.24 -14.67 -4.06
CA TYR A 550 -21.52 -15.34 -2.99
C TYR A 550 -21.19 -16.78 -3.36
N ASP A 551 -22.17 -17.55 -3.86
CA ASP A 551 -21.99 -18.94 -4.24
C ASP A 551 -20.95 -19.07 -5.35
N PHE A 552 -21.05 -18.24 -6.38
CA PHE A 552 -20.07 -18.16 -7.46
C PHE A 552 -18.66 -17.81 -6.98
N PHE A 553 -18.49 -16.82 -6.10
CA PHE A 553 -17.18 -16.50 -5.55
C PHE A 553 -16.63 -17.59 -4.62
N ASN A 554 -17.50 -18.31 -3.90
CA ASN A 554 -17.09 -19.41 -3.05
C ASN A 554 -16.62 -20.63 -3.88
N ASP A 555 -17.31 -20.95 -4.96
CA ASP A 555 -16.88 -22.00 -5.90
C ASP A 555 -15.59 -21.60 -6.62
N ALA A 556 -15.46 -20.33 -7.03
CA ALA A 556 -14.22 -19.79 -7.57
C ALA A 556 -13.07 -19.89 -6.55
N LYS A 557 -13.29 -19.53 -5.29
CA LYS A 557 -12.30 -19.67 -4.20
C LYS A 557 -11.79 -21.11 -4.13
N SER A 558 -12.68 -22.10 -4.00
CA SER A 558 -12.28 -23.51 -3.91
C SER A 558 -11.52 -23.99 -5.14
N GLY A 559 -11.89 -23.49 -6.32
CA GLY A 559 -11.17 -23.71 -7.55
C GLY A 559 -9.74 -23.15 -7.52
N MET A 560 -9.59 -21.89 -7.09
CA MET A 560 -8.31 -21.19 -6.99
C MET A 560 -7.38 -21.78 -5.93
N GLU A 561 -7.91 -22.31 -4.82
CA GLU A 561 -7.11 -22.99 -3.78
C GLU A 561 -6.34 -24.20 -4.32
N ARG A 562 -6.94 -24.95 -5.26
CA ARG A 562 -6.27 -26.09 -5.92
C ARG A 562 -5.08 -25.68 -6.78
N GLN A 563 -5.03 -24.41 -7.21
CA GLN A 563 -3.97 -23.84 -8.04
C GLN A 563 -3.45 -22.54 -7.43
N LEU A 564 -3.26 -22.51 -6.10
CA LEU A 564 -3.04 -21.28 -5.34
C LEU A 564 -1.91 -20.41 -5.90
N VAL A 565 -0.76 -21.00 -6.26
CA VAL A 565 0.40 -20.30 -6.84
C VAL A 565 0.01 -19.53 -8.13
N ALA A 566 -0.88 -20.10 -8.95
CA ALA A 566 -1.33 -19.48 -10.19
C ALA A 566 -2.20 -18.25 -9.96
N TYR A 567 -3.07 -18.27 -8.95
CA TYR A 567 -4.02 -17.20 -8.66
C TYR A 567 -3.52 -16.18 -7.64
N GLN A 568 -2.52 -16.53 -6.82
CA GLN A 568 -1.78 -15.56 -6.01
C GLN A 568 -0.93 -14.62 -6.87
N THR A 569 -0.56 -15.06 -8.08
CA THR A 569 0.08 -14.19 -9.06
C THR A 569 -0.87 -13.04 -9.39
N ARG A 570 -0.48 -11.80 -9.05
CA ARG A 570 -1.33 -10.59 -9.10
C ARG A 570 -2.53 -10.57 -8.15
N GLY A 571 -2.60 -11.52 -7.22
CA GLY A 571 -3.53 -11.49 -6.10
C GLY A 571 -5.01 -11.75 -6.45
N LEU A 572 -5.28 -12.50 -7.52
CA LEU A 572 -6.64 -12.88 -7.89
C LEU A 572 -7.35 -13.70 -6.81
N PHE A 573 -6.60 -14.55 -6.08
CA PHE A 573 -7.15 -15.29 -4.96
C PHE A 573 -7.66 -14.37 -3.86
N ASP A 574 -6.86 -13.39 -3.44
CA ASP A 574 -7.26 -12.43 -2.42
C ASP A 574 -8.44 -11.56 -2.90
N TRP A 575 -8.50 -11.24 -4.20
CA TRP A 575 -9.66 -10.58 -4.81
C TRP A 575 -10.92 -11.44 -4.74
N ALA A 576 -10.85 -12.73 -5.06
CA ALA A 576 -11.99 -13.64 -4.92
C ALA A 576 -12.48 -13.69 -3.48
N MET A 577 -11.55 -13.77 -2.52
CA MET A 577 -11.85 -13.72 -1.09
C MET A 577 -12.51 -12.40 -0.68
N PHE A 578 -11.96 -11.27 -1.12
CA PHE A 578 -12.51 -9.95 -0.81
C PHE A 578 -13.91 -9.76 -1.38
N LEU A 579 -14.16 -10.17 -2.63
CA LEU A 579 -15.46 -10.07 -3.28
C LEU A 579 -16.48 -11.05 -2.69
N LYS A 580 -16.05 -12.25 -2.29
CA LYS A 580 -16.85 -13.19 -1.48
C LYS A 580 -17.29 -12.54 -0.17
N ILE A 581 -16.37 -11.96 0.60
CA ILE A 581 -16.68 -11.26 1.86
C ILE A 581 -17.62 -10.07 1.61
N ARG A 582 -17.36 -9.30 0.54
CA ARG A 582 -18.19 -8.15 0.19
C ARG A 582 -19.63 -8.58 -0.10
N THR A 583 -19.84 -9.64 -0.85
CA THR A 583 -21.19 -10.17 -1.17
C THR A 583 -21.83 -10.81 0.07
N TRP A 584 -21.10 -11.64 0.81
CA TRP A 584 -21.57 -12.28 2.05
C TRP A 584 -22.05 -11.27 3.09
N SER A 585 -21.31 -10.17 3.27
CA SER A 585 -21.64 -9.15 4.28
C SER A 585 -23.07 -8.61 4.14
N GLN A 586 -23.67 -8.63 2.94
CA GLN A 586 -25.02 -8.13 2.69
C GLN A 586 -26.13 -8.91 3.42
N LYS A 587 -25.86 -10.17 3.80
CA LYS A 587 -26.85 -11.10 4.38
C LYS A 587 -26.36 -11.78 5.66
N LEU A 588 -25.35 -11.18 6.28
CA LEU A 588 -24.61 -11.78 7.38
C LEU A 588 -25.52 -12.03 8.60
N GLN A 589 -25.40 -13.21 9.20
CA GLN A 589 -26.04 -13.56 10.47
C GLN A 589 -24.99 -13.68 11.58
N LEU A 590 -25.41 -13.61 12.85
CA LEU A 590 -24.48 -13.69 13.99
C LEU A 590 -23.71 -15.03 14.01
N SER A 591 -24.34 -16.12 13.54
CA SER A 591 -23.70 -17.44 13.41
C SER A 591 -22.56 -17.48 12.39
N ASP A 592 -22.53 -16.54 11.44
CA ASP A 592 -21.54 -16.50 10.36
C ASP A 592 -20.23 -15.84 10.78
N ILE A 593 -20.24 -15.06 11.87
CA ILE A 593 -19.12 -14.22 12.30
C ILE A 593 -17.80 -15.00 12.48
N PRO A 594 -17.76 -16.18 13.13
CA PRO A 594 -16.50 -16.91 13.30
C PRO A 594 -15.84 -17.29 11.97
N THR A 595 -16.63 -17.79 11.00
CA THR A 595 -16.14 -18.17 9.68
C THR A 595 -15.77 -16.95 8.85
N LEU A 596 -16.54 -15.86 8.95
CA LEU A 596 -16.21 -14.59 8.31
C LEU A 596 -14.87 -14.04 8.80
N MET A 597 -14.60 -14.11 10.10
CA MET A 597 -13.34 -13.61 10.68
C MET A 597 -12.12 -14.40 10.19
N GLN A 598 -12.26 -15.70 9.94
CA GLN A 598 -11.20 -16.51 9.32
C GLN A 598 -10.91 -16.05 7.89
N ASP A 599 -11.95 -15.84 7.08
CA ASP A 599 -11.81 -15.35 5.71
C ASP A 599 -11.28 -13.91 5.67
N LEU A 600 -11.70 -13.03 6.60
CA LEU A 600 -11.20 -11.67 6.75
C LEU A 600 -9.71 -11.64 7.08
N HIS A 601 -9.21 -12.59 7.87
CA HIS A 601 -7.79 -12.64 8.20
C HIS A 601 -6.90 -12.78 6.94
N ILE A 602 -7.32 -13.59 5.97
CA ILE A 602 -6.62 -13.75 4.68
C ILE A 602 -6.54 -12.40 3.95
N VAL A 603 -7.65 -11.66 3.92
CA VAL A 603 -7.71 -10.33 3.29
C VAL A 603 -6.89 -9.32 4.10
N PHE A 604 -6.89 -9.40 5.43
CA PHE A 604 -6.15 -8.47 6.29
C PHE A 604 -4.63 -8.57 6.12
N VAL A 605 -4.11 -9.76 5.82
CA VAL A 605 -2.68 -9.98 5.54
C VAL A 605 -2.32 -9.81 4.07
N SER A 606 -3.30 -9.53 3.21
CA SER A 606 -3.09 -9.34 1.78
C SER A 606 -2.25 -8.10 1.49
N THR A 607 -1.45 -8.20 0.43
CA THR A 607 -0.68 -7.06 -0.09
C THR A 607 -1.49 -6.19 -1.07
N ILE A 608 -2.73 -6.59 -1.40
CA ILE A 608 -3.59 -5.90 -2.38
C ILE A 608 -4.42 -4.81 -1.75
N PHE A 609 -4.32 -3.60 -2.31
CA PHE A 609 -5.10 -2.43 -1.91
C PHE A 609 -6.52 -2.46 -2.45
N PHE A 610 -7.43 -3.10 -1.70
CA PHE A 610 -8.86 -3.14 -2.05
C PHE A 610 -9.57 -1.78 -1.87
N PRO A 611 -10.47 -1.36 -2.78
CA PRO A 611 -11.12 -0.05 -2.77
C PRO A 611 -11.84 0.26 -1.46
N LEU A 612 -11.65 1.49 -0.96
CA LEU A 612 -12.21 1.93 0.32
C LEU A 612 -13.74 1.83 0.35
N ARG A 613 -14.43 2.16 -0.74
CA ARG A 613 -15.90 2.08 -0.80
C ARG A 613 -16.44 0.68 -0.47
N HIS A 614 -15.75 -0.37 -0.91
CA HIS A 614 -16.17 -1.75 -0.68
C HIS A 614 -15.90 -2.15 0.76
N TRP A 615 -14.73 -1.79 1.28
CA TRP A 615 -14.38 -1.95 2.69
C TRP A 615 -15.36 -1.26 3.63
N LEU A 616 -15.74 -0.03 3.35
CA LEU A 616 -16.73 0.69 4.14
C LEU A 616 -18.07 -0.04 4.11
N THR A 617 -18.51 -0.57 2.96
CA THR A 617 -19.75 -1.34 2.96
C THR A 617 -19.63 -2.63 3.78
N ILE A 618 -18.51 -3.35 3.69
CA ILE A 618 -18.23 -4.54 4.52
C ILE A 618 -18.32 -4.16 5.99
N TYR A 619 -17.64 -3.09 6.40
CA TYR A 619 -17.66 -2.58 7.76
C TYR A 619 -19.09 -2.29 8.25
N HIS A 620 -19.87 -1.48 7.53
CA HIS A 620 -21.22 -1.11 7.95
C HIS A 620 -22.14 -2.34 8.11
N ASN A 621 -22.02 -3.28 7.19
CA ASN A 621 -22.81 -4.51 7.22
C ASN A 621 -22.43 -5.41 8.41
N ILE A 622 -21.14 -5.62 8.65
CA ILE A 622 -20.66 -6.44 9.76
C ILE A 622 -21.01 -5.78 11.09
N ALA A 623 -20.77 -4.48 11.24
CA ALA A 623 -21.02 -3.74 12.48
C ALA A 623 -22.50 -3.72 12.90
N ARG A 624 -23.44 -3.90 11.95
CA ARG A 624 -24.87 -4.07 12.24
C ARG A 624 -25.20 -5.41 12.90
N VAL A 625 -24.40 -6.44 12.62
CA VAL A 625 -24.60 -7.82 13.11
C VAL A 625 -23.76 -8.08 14.36
N ASP A 626 -22.47 -7.72 14.31
CA ASP A 626 -21.52 -7.90 15.38
C ASP A 626 -20.55 -6.71 15.46
N ARG A 627 -20.59 -5.99 16.58
CA ARG A 627 -19.83 -4.74 16.76
C ARG A 627 -18.32 -4.99 16.86
N ASP A 628 -17.89 -6.09 17.45
CA ASP A 628 -16.48 -6.39 17.68
C ASP A 628 -15.78 -6.81 16.37
N ALA A 629 -16.45 -7.60 15.53
CA ALA A 629 -16.00 -7.91 14.18
C ALA A 629 -15.96 -6.63 13.31
N GLY A 630 -16.98 -5.76 13.42
CA GLY A 630 -16.97 -4.46 12.77
C GLY A 630 -15.77 -3.61 13.21
N ARG A 631 -15.49 -3.57 14.52
CA ARG A 631 -14.31 -2.91 15.09
C ARG A 631 -13.01 -3.48 14.55
N ALA A 632 -12.89 -4.80 14.42
CA ALA A 632 -11.70 -5.43 13.84
C ALA A 632 -11.44 -4.98 12.40
N VAL A 633 -12.48 -4.90 11.57
CA VAL A 633 -12.39 -4.36 10.19
C VAL A 633 -11.95 -2.90 10.22
N MET A 634 -12.51 -2.08 11.11
CA MET A 634 -12.16 -0.66 11.21
C MET A 634 -10.71 -0.44 11.67
N ILE A 635 -10.25 -1.20 12.68
CA ILE A 635 -8.85 -1.20 13.12
C ILE A 635 -7.93 -1.61 11.98
N HIS A 636 -8.31 -2.65 11.23
CA HIS A 636 -7.56 -3.04 10.04
C HIS A 636 -7.51 -1.87 9.05
N LEU A 637 -8.62 -1.20 8.73
CA LEU A 637 -8.61 -0.05 7.81
C LEU A 637 -7.69 1.08 8.25
N PHE A 638 -7.66 1.38 9.55
CA PHE A 638 -6.73 2.38 10.11
C PHE A 638 -5.27 1.97 9.91
N GLN A 639 -4.95 0.70 10.15
CA GLN A 639 -3.60 0.20 9.93
C GLN A 639 -3.27 0.14 8.43
N TYR A 640 -4.18 -0.43 7.64
CA TYR A 640 -4.00 -0.80 6.26
C TYR A 640 -3.71 0.40 5.35
N ARG A 641 -4.46 1.49 5.55
CA ARG A 641 -4.45 2.62 4.63
C ARG A 641 -3.54 3.77 5.02
N ASP A 642 -3.12 3.90 6.29
CA ASP A 642 -2.49 5.15 6.81
C ASP A 642 -3.27 6.42 6.38
N VAL A 643 -4.55 6.23 6.04
CA VAL A 643 -5.48 7.29 5.71
C VAL A 643 -5.86 7.88 7.05
N ASP A 644 -5.79 9.20 7.13
CA ASP A 644 -6.10 9.90 8.35
C ASP A 644 -7.46 9.42 8.85
N ILE A 645 -7.47 8.87 10.07
CA ILE A 645 -8.68 8.39 10.77
C ILE A 645 -9.79 9.44 10.63
N PHE A 646 -9.41 10.71 10.56
CA PHE A 646 -10.29 11.82 10.24
C PHE A 646 -11.14 11.64 8.97
N ASP A 647 -10.54 11.31 7.83
CA ASP A 647 -11.27 11.18 6.56
C ASP A 647 -12.14 9.91 6.55
N LEU A 648 -11.61 8.82 7.10
CA LEU A 648 -12.29 7.53 7.09
C LEU A 648 -13.50 7.54 8.01
N CYS A 649 -13.35 8.15 9.18
CA CYS A 649 -14.44 8.32 10.11
C CYS A 649 -15.50 9.32 9.58
N ASN A 650 -15.12 10.42 8.91
CA ASN A 650 -16.08 11.35 8.30
C ASN A 650 -17.02 10.68 7.30
N VAL A 651 -16.56 9.62 6.62
CA VAL A 651 -17.38 8.84 5.67
C VAL A 651 -18.13 7.69 6.35
N ALA A 652 -17.64 7.18 7.49
CA ALA A 652 -18.16 5.99 8.17
C ALA A 652 -18.98 6.28 9.42
N GLU A 653 -19.55 7.49 9.55
CA GLU A 653 -20.26 7.93 10.77
C GLU A 653 -19.38 7.77 12.03
N VAL A 654 -18.25 8.52 12.08
CA VAL A 654 -17.22 8.60 13.16
C VAL A 654 -17.75 8.30 14.57
N MET A 655 -18.91 8.86 14.85
CA MET A 655 -19.44 9.05 16.18
C MET A 655 -20.19 7.82 16.69
N GLN A 656 -20.26 6.76 15.89
CA GLN A 656 -20.87 5.50 16.29
C GLN A 656 -19.88 4.50 16.91
N GLN A 657 -18.60 4.87 17.01
CA GLN A 657 -17.48 3.98 17.28
C GLN A 657 -17.08 3.92 18.77
N PRO A 658 -16.34 2.89 19.21
CA PRO A 658 -15.84 2.79 20.58
C PRO A 658 -14.73 3.82 20.90
N ARG A 659 -14.46 4.00 22.20
CA ARG A 659 -13.52 5.00 22.76
C ARG A 659 -12.13 5.00 22.12
N ASP A 660 -11.59 3.83 21.78
CA ASP A 660 -10.27 3.68 21.18
C ASP A 660 -10.17 4.34 19.79
N ILE A 661 -11.27 4.36 19.04
CA ILE A 661 -11.36 5.03 17.74
C ILE A 661 -11.38 6.55 17.93
N TRP A 662 -12.15 7.04 18.89
CA TRP A 662 -12.20 8.46 19.23
C TRP A 662 -10.88 8.99 19.77
N GLN A 663 -10.15 8.21 20.56
CA GLN A 663 -8.78 8.55 20.95
C GLN A 663 -7.91 8.79 19.72
N ARG A 664 -7.92 7.88 18.77
CA ARG A 664 -7.13 8.04 17.55
C ARG A 664 -7.60 9.21 16.67
N TYR A 665 -8.90 9.47 16.61
CA TYR A 665 -9.49 10.58 15.85
C TYR A 665 -9.10 11.95 16.45
N PHE A 666 -9.39 12.17 17.73
CA PHE A 666 -9.19 13.47 18.39
C PHE A 666 -7.71 13.77 18.72
N TYR A 667 -6.85 12.75 18.76
CA TYR A 667 -5.40 12.94 18.83
C TYR A 667 -4.71 12.81 17.46
N GLY A 668 -5.48 12.67 16.37
CA GLY A 668 -4.96 12.59 15.01
C GLY A 668 -4.39 13.91 14.49
N GLN A 669 -3.43 13.86 13.56
CA GLN A 669 -2.75 15.06 13.04
C GLN A 669 -3.73 16.05 12.39
N LYS A 670 -4.73 15.57 11.62
CA LYS A 670 -5.76 16.46 11.05
C LYS A 670 -6.57 17.19 12.09
N PHE A 671 -7.04 16.50 13.13
CA PHE A 671 -7.79 17.17 14.20
C PHE A 671 -6.95 18.24 14.88
N ILE A 672 -5.66 17.98 15.13
CA ILE A 672 -4.74 18.93 15.77
C ILE A 672 -4.60 20.23 14.97
N VAL A 673 -4.60 20.18 13.64
CA VAL A 673 -4.44 21.37 12.78
C VAL A 673 -5.75 22.14 12.53
N LEU A 674 -6.90 21.60 12.92
CA LEU A 674 -8.17 22.33 12.84
C LEU A 674 -8.16 23.60 13.69
N SER A 675 -8.95 24.59 13.26
CA SER A 675 -9.21 25.78 14.06
C SER A 675 -9.93 25.40 15.36
N ARG A 676 -9.87 26.30 16.35
CA ARG A 676 -10.48 26.09 17.66
C ARG A 676 -11.99 25.87 17.55
N ALA A 677 -12.66 26.66 16.70
CA ALA A 677 -14.08 26.56 16.44
C ALA A 677 -14.45 25.21 15.77
N GLU A 678 -13.70 24.78 14.75
CA GLU A 678 -13.94 23.49 14.10
C GLU A 678 -13.76 22.32 15.06
N LYS A 679 -12.75 22.37 15.94
CA LYS A 679 -12.56 21.37 16.99
C LYS A 679 -13.78 21.29 17.90
N LEU A 680 -14.28 22.43 18.39
CA LEU A 680 -15.45 22.45 19.25
C LEU A 680 -16.68 21.89 18.55
N THR A 681 -16.94 22.27 17.29
CA THR A 681 -18.06 21.74 16.51
C THR A 681 -18.04 20.21 16.48
N LEU A 682 -16.89 19.62 16.13
CA LEU A 682 -16.75 18.16 16.10
C LEU A 682 -16.88 17.50 17.47
N LEU A 683 -16.38 18.15 18.54
CA LEU A 683 -16.56 17.65 19.91
C LEU A 683 -18.04 17.66 20.32
N LEU A 684 -18.80 18.70 19.94
CA LEU A 684 -20.22 18.82 20.24
C LEU A 684 -21.09 17.85 19.41
N GLU A 685 -20.72 17.58 18.16
CA GLU A 685 -21.34 16.52 17.35
C GLU A 685 -21.12 15.14 17.99
N ALA A 686 -19.88 14.85 18.41
CA ALA A 686 -19.55 13.61 19.09
C ALA A 686 -20.30 13.47 20.42
N TRP A 687 -20.38 14.56 21.19
CA TRP A 687 -21.14 14.64 22.42
C TRP A 687 -22.61 14.28 22.23
N THR A 688 -23.25 14.90 21.25
CA THR A 688 -24.68 14.67 20.95
C THR A 688 -24.96 13.20 20.68
N ILE A 689 -24.04 12.53 19.98
CA ILE A 689 -24.17 11.13 19.62
C ILE A 689 -23.84 10.21 20.80
N ALA A 690 -22.86 10.57 21.64
CA ALA A 690 -22.58 9.86 22.89
C ALA A 690 -23.80 9.84 23.81
N ILE A 691 -24.45 10.99 23.98
CA ILE A 691 -25.67 11.16 24.79
C ILE A 691 -26.84 10.38 24.21
N ALA A 692 -27.10 10.50 22.90
CA ALA A 692 -28.21 9.80 22.24
C ALA A 692 -28.12 8.27 22.39
N ARG A 693 -26.92 7.73 22.59
CA ARG A 693 -26.66 6.29 22.76
C ARG A 693 -26.59 5.83 24.21
N ASN A 694 -26.54 6.75 25.16
CA ASN A 694 -26.40 6.46 26.59
C ASN A 694 -25.19 5.55 26.90
N HIS A 695 -24.07 5.74 26.19
CA HIS A 695 -22.85 4.94 26.40
C HIS A 695 -21.91 5.66 27.37
N GLU A 696 -21.85 5.21 28.63
CA GLU A 696 -21.22 5.95 29.73
C GLU A 696 -19.74 6.26 29.50
N GLU A 697 -18.94 5.28 29.04
CA GLU A 697 -17.51 5.51 28.75
C GLU A 697 -17.27 6.55 27.66
N SER A 698 -18.15 6.60 26.66
CA SER A 698 -18.08 7.56 25.57
C SER A 698 -18.44 8.96 26.06
N ILE A 699 -19.50 9.06 26.86
CA ILE A 699 -19.94 10.33 27.47
C ILE A 699 -18.83 10.88 28.37
N GLU A 700 -18.27 10.05 29.25
CA GLU A 700 -17.15 10.41 30.11
C GLU A 700 -15.94 10.90 29.27
N TYR A 701 -15.54 10.15 28.26
CA TYR A 701 -14.42 10.52 27.40
C TYR A 701 -14.65 11.87 26.69
N MET A 702 -15.87 12.12 26.18
CA MET A 702 -16.20 13.38 25.53
C MET A 702 -16.23 14.57 26.50
N LEU A 703 -16.75 14.38 27.72
CA LEU A 703 -16.69 15.42 28.75
C LEU A 703 -15.24 15.83 29.06
N ASN A 704 -14.32 14.86 29.11
CA ASN A 704 -12.90 15.14 29.32
C ASN A 704 -12.30 15.97 28.18
N LEU A 705 -12.68 15.69 26.93
CA LEU A 705 -12.22 16.47 25.79
C LEU A 705 -12.83 17.87 25.77
N LEU A 706 -14.10 18.02 26.17
CA LEU A 706 -14.77 19.32 26.29
C LEU A 706 -14.15 20.17 27.40
N GLU A 707 -13.92 19.61 28.58
CA GLU A 707 -13.20 20.27 29.68
C GLU A 707 -11.80 20.70 29.23
N TYR A 708 -11.02 19.79 28.63
CA TYR A 708 -9.70 20.10 28.11
C TYR A 708 -9.74 21.25 27.08
N HIS A 709 -10.76 21.25 26.21
CA HIS A 709 -10.95 22.33 25.24
C HIS A 709 -11.25 23.68 25.92
N ALA A 710 -12.12 23.70 26.93
CA ALA A 710 -12.44 24.91 27.69
C ALA A 710 -11.22 25.47 28.46
N GLU A 711 -10.40 24.59 29.06
CA GLU A 711 -9.18 24.98 29.77
C GLU A 711 -8.18 25.72 28.86
N HIS A 712 -8.11 25.32 27.57
CA HIS A 712 -7.20 25.93 26.60
C HIS A 712 -7.81 27.14 25.87
N TYR A 713 -9.15 27.18 25.80
CA TYR A 713 -9.91 28.15 25.02
C TYR A 713 -11.14 28.61 25.82
N SER A 714 -10.90 29.48 26.81
CA SER A 714 -11.91 29.92 27.78
C SER A 714 -13.10 30.65 27.13
N GLU A 715 -12.93 31.19 25.92
CA GLU A 715 -14.00 31.81 25.14
C GLU A 715 -15.19 30.86 24.86
N TYR A 716 -14.96 29.54 24.90
CA TYR A 716 -16.00 28.52 24.67
C TYR A 716 -16.62 27.96 25.96
N ALA A 717 -16.15 28.36 27.14
CA ALA A 717 -16.59 27.78 28.42
C ALA A 717 -18.11 27.92 28.63
N ALA A 718 -18.70 29.06 28.26
CA ALA A 718 -20.14 29.29 28.38
C ALA A 718 -20.97 28.36 27.49
N GLN A 719 -20.50 28.07 26.27
CA GLN A 719 -21.17 27.17 25.34
C GLN A 719 -21.09 25.72 25.83
N ILE A 720 -19.95 25.33 26.41
CA ILE A 720 -19.75 23.98 26.97
C ILE A 720 -20.62 23.79 28.23
N ASP A 721 -20.72 24.80 29.11
CA ASP A 721 -21.61 24.72 30.28
C ASP A 721 -23.09 24.53 29.90
N GLN A 722 -23.57 25.21 28.84
CA GLN A 722 -24.95 25.01 28.35
C GLN A 722 -25.22 23.56 27.96
N VAL A 723 -24.24 22.91 27.33
CA VAL A 723 -24.33 21.52 26.89
C VAL A 723 -24.33 20.57 28.09
N ILE A 724 -23.54 20.86 29.13
CA ILE A 724 -23.53 20.11 30.39
C ILE A 724 -24.87 20.27 31.12
N VAL A 725 -25.43 21.47 31.20
CA VAL A 725 -26.74 21.73 31.80
C VAL A 725 -27.84 20.95 31.10
N ALA A 726 -27.84 20.94 29.76
CA ALA A 726 -28.85 20.22 28.98
C ALA A 726 -28.83 18.69 29.23
N ALA A 727 -27.71 18.14 29.68
CA ALA A 727 -27.51 16.72 29.95
C ALA A 727 -27.21 16.43 31.43
N TYR A 728 -27.58 17.33 32.35
CA TYR A 728 -27.13 17.32 33.73
C TYR A 728 -27.38 15.98 34.43
N GLU A 729 -28.59 15.43 34.36
CA GLU A 729 -28.94 14.16 35.01
C GLU A 729 -28.07 12.98 34.52
N THR A 730 -27.83 12.90 33.21
CA THR A 730 -26.97 11.88 32.61
C THR A 730 -25.54 12.00 33.10
N ILE A 731 -25.01 13.23 33.18
CA ILE A 731 -23.65 13.49 33.63
C ILE A 731 -23.51 13.18 35.12
N VAL A 732 -24.49 13.58 35.94
CA VAL A 732 -24.52 13.28 37.38
C VAL A 732 -24.55 11.78 37.63
N ARG A 733 -25.20 10.97 36.78
CA ARG A 733 -25.14 9.51 36.91
C ARG A 733 -23.72 8.96 36.72
N ILE A 734 -22.92 9.59 35.86
CA ILE A 734 -21.60 9.10 35.46
C ILE A 734 -20.50 9.65 36.40
N TRP A 735 -20.54 10.95 36.72
CA TRP A 735 -19.52 11.64 37.53
C TRP A 735 -19.95 11.95 38.96
N GLY A 736 -21.24 11.81 39.27
CA GLY A 736 -21.79 12.30 40.53
C GLY A 736 -22.03 13.81 40.52
N GLU A 737 -22.87 14.25 41.46
CA GLU A 737 -23.33 15.63 41.53
C GLU A 737 -22.21 16.61 41.86
N ALA A 738 -21.35 16.26 42.82
CA ALA A 738 -20.25 17.10 43.26
C ALA A 738 -19.22 17.35 42.15
N GLU A 739 -18.83 16.33 41.37
CA GLU A 739 -17.88 16.52 40.25
C GLU A 739 -18.50 17.34 39.12
N THR A 740 -19.78 17.10 38.81
CA THR A 740 -20.51 17.87 37.80
C THR A 740 -20.54 19.35 38.19
N LEU A 741 -20.86 19.67 39.45
CA LEU A 741 -20.84 21.05 39.95
C LEU A 741 -19.44 21.66 39.91
N ASN A 742 -18.39 20.91 40.26
CA ASN A 742 -17.01 21.41 40.16
C ASN A 742 -16.63 21.83 38.73
N LEU A 743 -16.96 21.01 37.72
CA LEU A 743 -16.74 21.40 36.32
C LEU A 743 -17.51 22.66 35.96
N ARG A 744 -18.79 22.75 36.35
CA ARG A 744 -19.63 23.92 36.06
C ARG A 744 -19.13 25.19 36.74
N ILE A 745 -18.64 25.10 37.99
CA ILE A 745 -17.99 26.21 38.70
C ILE A 745 -16.78 26.71 37.91
N GLN A 746 -15.92 25.80 37.44
CA GLN A 746 -14.75 26.15 36.63
C GLN A 746 -15.15 26.83 35.32
N LEU A 747 -16.14 26.29 34.60
CA LEU A 747 -16.63 26.87 33.36
C LEU A 747 -17.26 28.25 33.59
N ALA A 748 -18.01 28.44 34.68
CA ALA A 748 -18.57 29.72 35.06
C ALA A 748 -17.48 30.77 35.32
N PHE A 749 -16.40 30.40 36.02
CA PHE A 749 -15.24 31.28 36.19
C PHE A 749 -14.54 31.61 34.88
N MET A 750 -14.30 30.62 34.02
CA MET A 750 -13.70 30.82 32.70
C MET A 750 -14.54 31.73 31.79
N ALA A 751 -15.87 31.65 31.92
CA ALA A 751 -16.82 32.49 31.20
C ALA A 751 -17.00 33.89 31.81
N GLY A 752 -16.34 34.21 32.92
CA GLY A 752 -16.50 35.48 33.65
C GLY A 752 -17.84 35.63 34.39
N LYS A 753 -18.59 34.53 34.57
CA LYS A 753 -19.89 34.51 35.25
C LYS A 753 -19.71 34.21 36.75
N HIS A 754 -19.12 35.16 37.48
CA HIS A 754 -18.77 34.97 38.89
C HIS A 754 -19.98 34.71 39.79
N ASP A 755 -21.13 35.35 39.53
CA ASP A 755 -22.34 35.17 40.33
C ASP A 755 -22.93 33.75 40.19
N ASP A 756 -22.91 33.20 38.97
CA ASP A 756 -23.28 31.81 38.71
C ASP A 756 -22.33 30.86 39.44
N ALA A 757 -21.02 31.13 39.40
CA ALA A 757 -20.02 30.32 40.08
C ALA A 757 -20.23 30.33 41.61
N VAL A 758 -20.52 31.48 42.21
CA VAL A 758 -20.84 31.60 43.65
C VAL A 758 -22.06 30.76 44.00
N THR A 759 -23.13 30.83 43.21
CA THR A 759 -24.34 30.02 43.41
C THR A 759 -24.02 28.52 43.37
N LEU A 760 -23.23 28.08 42.40
CA LEU A 760 -22.82 26.67 42.27
C LEU A 760 -21.90 26.23 43.41
N ILE A 761 -21.01 27.10 43.92
CA ILE A 761 -20.16 26.84 45.09
C ILE A 761 -21.02 26.64 46.33
N GLU A 762 -22.05 27.46 46.54
CA GLU A 762 -22.99 27.30 47.66
C GLU A 762 -23.77 25.98 47.56
N GLN A 763 -24.20 25.59 46.36
CA GLN A 763 -24.83 24.29 46.12
C GLN A 763 -23.88 23.13 46.47
N LEU A 764 -22.64 23.19 45.98
CA LEU A 764 -21.61 22.18 46.27
C LEU A 764 -21.32 22.10 47.77
N LEU A 765 -21.29 23.24 48.46
CA LEU A 765 -21.08 23.33 49.90
C LEU A 765 -22.21 22.64 50.67
N ASN A 766 -23.46 22.87 50.28
CA ASN A 766 -24.62 22.21 50.86
C ASN A 766 -24.60 20.69 50.66
N ILE A 767 -24.17 20.22 49.50
CA ILE A 767 -23.99 18.78 49.24
C ILE A 767 -22.97 18.19 50.22
N TYR A 768 -21.80 18.82 50.37
CA TYR A 768 -20.79 18.33 51.29
C TYR A 768 -21.24 18.38 52.76
N LEU A 769 -22.00 19.40 53.16
CA LEU A 769 -22.60 19.48 54.49
C LEU A 769 -23.62 18.37 54.72
N GLY A 770 -24.50 18.11 53.74
CA GLY A 770 -25.50 17.03 53.80
C GLY A 770 -24.86 15.64 53.87
N GLN A 771 -23.74 15.44 53.17
CA GLN A 771 -22.92 14.22 53.23
C GLN A 771 -22.04 14.14 54.48
N GLN A 772 -22.09 15.14 55.37
CA GLN A 772 -21.21 15.28 56.55
C GLN A 772 -19.70 15.29 56.21
N SER A 773 -19.35 15.61 54.95
CA SER A 773 -17.98 15.79 54.48
C SER A 773 -17.46 17.18 54.86
N LEU A 774 -17.33 17.43 56.17
CA LEU A 774 -17.00 18.75 56.74
C LEU A 774 -15.69 19.31 56.18
N HIS A 775 -14.73 18.46 55.81
CA HIS A 775 -13.47 18.90 55.23
C HIS A 775 -13.62 19.45 53.81
N HIS A 776 -14.38 18.76 52.95
CA HIS A 776 -14.68 19.25 51.60
C HIS A 776 -15.50 20.54 51.70
N ALA A 777 -16.46 20.60 52.63
CA ALA A 777 -17.22 21.80 52.91
C ALA A 777 -16.32 22.98 53.33
N ARG A 778 -15.35 22.78 54.22
CA ARG A 778 -14.38 23.83 54.61
C ARG A 778 -13.51 24.29 53.45
N ALA A 779 -13.04 23.38 52.62
CA ALA A 779 -12.25 23.73 51.43
C ALA A 779 -13.08 24.56 50.43
N THR A 780 -14.32 24.15 50.18
CA THR A 780 -15.27 24.88 49.32
C THR A 780 -15.63 26.25 49.93
N LEU A 781 -15.82 26.34 51.25
CA LEU A 781 -16.04 27.61 51.95
C LEU A 781 -14.85 28.56 51.78
N SER A 782 -13.61 28.07 51.85
CA SER A 782 -12.43 28.90 51.63
C SER A 782 -12.38 29.50 50.22
N ILE A 783 -12.98 28.84 49.22
CA ILE A 783 -13.15 29.41 47.88
C ILE A 783 -14.26 30.46 47.92
N LEU A 784 -15.40 30.15 48.53
CA LEU A 784 -16.55 31.06 48.66
C LEU A 784 -16.18 32.38 49.36
N MET A 785 -15.35 32.34 50.40
CA MET A 785 -14.87 33.52 51.14
C MET A 785 -14.05 34.50 50.29
N GLN A 786 -13.56 34.09 49.12
CA GLN A 786 -12.86 34.98 48.20
C GLN A 786 -13.82 35.93 47.47
N PHE A 787 -15.14 35.70 47.58
CA PHE A 787 -16.18 36.47 46.89
C PHE A 787 -16.95 37.33 47.90
N PRO A 788 -16.84 38.67 47.85
CA PRO A 788 -17.49 39.57 48.80
C PRO A 788 -19.02 39.49 48.83
N GLN A 789 -19.62 39.04 47.73
CA GLN A 789 -21.07 38.98 47.50
C GLN A 789 -21.70 37.68 48.07
N SER A 790 -20.89 36.77 48.63
CA SER A 790 -21.33 35.42 49.00
C SER A 790 -21.91 35.32 50.41
N ASN A 791 -22.69 34.26 50.68
CA ASN A 791 -23.17 33.94 52.03
C ASN A 791 -22.11 33.24 52.91
N ALA A 792 -20.82 33.40 52.62
CA ALA A 792 -19.74 32.67 53.31
C ALA A 792 -19.78 32.80 54.84
N ALA A 793 -20.18 33.95 55.37
CA ALA A 793 -20.28 34.18 56.82
C ALA A 793 -21.28 33.22 57.50
N GLN A 794 -22.41 32.92 56.86
CA GLN A 794 -23.43 32.00 57.39
C GLN A 794 -22.91 30.56 57.46
N TYR A 795 -22.24 30.13 56.39
CA TYR A 795 -21.63 28.80 56.34
C TYR A 795 -20.42 28.64 57.27
N ALA A 796 -19.66 29.71 57.51
CA ALA A 796 -18.57 29.72 58.48
C ALA A 796 -19.09 29.39 59.89
N THR A 797 -20.21 30.00 60.30
CA THR A 797 -20.84 29.72 61.61
C THR A 797 -21.33 28.27 61.72
N LEU A 798 -21.79 27.66 60.62
CA LEU A 798 -22.19 26.25 60.58
C LEU A 798 -21.00 25.27 60.67
N LEU A 799 -19.81 25.70 60.25
CA LEU A 799 -18.59 24.89 60.21
C LEU A 799 -17.65 25.13 61.42
N GLU A 800 -17.97 26.12 62.27
CA GLU A 800 -17.32 26.39 63.56
C GLU A 800 -17.68 25.30 64.59
N ARG A 801 -16.78 24.33 64.76
CA ARG A 801 -16.72 23.49 65.95
C ARG A 801 -15.51 23.91 66.79
N PRO A 802 -15.59 23.84 68.13
CA PRO A 802 -14.45 24.14 68.99
C PRO A 802 -13.28 23.24 68.60
N THR A 803 -12.17 23.86 68.18
CA THR A 803 -10.91 23.20 67.90
C THR A 803 -10.37 22.62 69.22
N HIS A 804 -10.67 21.36 69.47
CA HIS A 804 -9.93 20.62 70.47
C HIS A 804 -8.47 20.56 70.02
N THR A 805 -7.55 20.98 70.89
CA THR A 805 -6.12 20.83 70.69
C THR A 805 -5.77 19.34 70.71
N VAL A 806 -5.87 18.70 69.54
CA VAL A 806 -5.46 17.32 69.33
C VAL A 806 -3.94 17.27 69.39
N LYS A 807 -3.37 16.37 70.20
CA LYS A 807 -1.93 16.14 70.20
C LYS A 807 -1.53 15.59 68.83
N PRO A 808 -0.52 16.18 68.15
CA PRO A 808 -0.14 15.75 66.82
C PRO A 808 0.38 14.30 66.85
N ARG A 809 -0.20 13.44 66.00
CA ARG A 809 0.28 12.07 65.75
C ARG A 809 1.17 12.03 64.50
N PRO A 810 2.06 11.04 64.35
CA PRO A 810 2.75 10.83 63.08
C PRO A 810 1.75 10.70 61.92
N CYS A 811 1.97 11.42 60.82
CA CYS A 811 1.11 11.47 59.64
C CYS A 811 1.95 11.36 58.36
N LYS A 812 1.66 10.35 57.54
CA LYS A 812 2.29 10.12 56.24
C LYS A 812 1.46 10.76 55.14
N VAL A 813 2.07 11.69 54.42
CA VAL A 813 1.44 12.46 53.36
C VAL A 813 2.03 12.07 52.01
N LEU A 814 1.18 11.82 51.02
CA LEU A 814 1.58 11.65 49.63
C LEU A 814 1.23 12.91 48.83
N TYR A 815 2.23 13.69 48.44
CA TYR A 815 2.05 14.84 47.58
C TYR A 815 2.22 14.44 46.11
N ILE A 816 1.18 14.61 45.29
CA ILE A 816 1.17 14.18 43.89
C ILE A 816 1.05 15.39 42.96
N GLY A 817 1.94 15.42 41.96
CA GLY A 817 1.98 16.41 40.89
C GLY A 817 2.90 17.60 41.14
N GLY A 818 3.16 18.34 40.07
CA GLY A 818 4.23 19.34 40.01
C GLY A 818 5.15 19.09 38.82
N ASN A 819 5.90 20.11 38.43
CA ASN A 819 6.87 20.06 37.34
C ASN A 819 8.30 20.28 37.87
N GLU A 820 9.24 20.59 36.99
CA GLU A 820 10.64 20.86 37.32
C GLU A 820 10.80 21.96 38.38
N THR A 821 9.88 22.93 38.45
CA THR A 821 9.90 23.99 39.47
C THR A 821 9.60 23.43 40.86
N GLN A 822 8.56 22.60 41.00
CA GLN A 822 8.23 22.00 42.32
C GLN A 822 9.25 20.96 42.75
N GLN A 823 9.92 20.28 41.80
CA GLN A 823 11.06 19.42 42.10
C GLN A 823 12.15 20.18 42.85
N GLY A 824 12.40 21.45 42.51
CA GLY A 824 13.37 22.31 43.21
C GLY A 824 12.94 22.73 44.62
N PHE A 825 11.64 22.70 44.96
CA PHE A 825 11.13 23.08 46.28
C PHE A 825 11.06 21.92 47.26
N LYS A 826 10.99 20.68 46.76
CA LYS A 826 10.76 19.45 47.53
C LYS A 826 11.65 19.36 48.77
N ASP A 827 12.97 19.50 48.59
CA ASP A 827 13.93 19.27 49.67
C ASP A 827 13.81 20.35 50.75
N GLN A 828 13.66 21.61 50.34
CA GLN A 828 13.50 22.73 51.28
C GLN A 828 12.18 22.66 52.07
N ILE A 829 11.08 22.25 51.43
CA ILE A 829 9.80 22.05 52.14
C ILE A 829 9.92 20.88 53.12
N THR A 830 10.56 19.79 52.71
CA THR A 830 10.75 18.60 53.55
C THR A 830 11.63 18.91 54.76
N GLU A 831 12.75 19.62 54.57
CA GLU A 831 13.63 20.05 55.66
C GLU A 831 12.89 20.99 56.63
N LYS A 832 12.17 21.98 56.09
CA LYS A 832 11.38 22.90 56.93
C LYS A 832 10.32 22.15 57.74
N LEU A 833 9.59 21.22 57.13
CA LEU A 833 8.60 20.39 57.82
C LEU A 833 9.24 19.53 58.91
N GLN A 834 10.42 18.95 58.69
CA GLN A 834 11.13 18.21 59.73
C GLN A 834 11.52 19.08 60.93
N GLN A 835 11.88 20.35 60.69
CA GLN A 835 12.23 21.30 61.75
C GLN A 835 11.01 21.81 62.53
N THR A 836 9.91 22.13 61.85
CA THR A 836 8.74 22.81 62.46
C THR A 836 7.59 21.87 62.80
N HIS A 837 7.41 20.78 62.05
CA HIS A 837 6.33 19.79 62.21
C HIS A 837 6.89 18.36 62.04
N PRO A 838 7.77 17.88 62.95
CA PRO A 838 8.50 16.60 62.79
C PRO A 838 7.61 15.35 62.70
N HIS A 839 6.33 15.47 63.03
CA HIS A 839 5.33 14.42 62.92
C HIS A 839 4.76 14.27 61.48
N ILE A 840 5.09 15.17 60.55
CA ILE A 840 4.64 15.13 59.15
C ILE A 840 5.73 14.51 58.27
N HIS A 841 5.39 13.42 57.58
CA HIS A 841 6.30 12.75 56.66
C HIS A 841 5.74 12.80 55.24
N VAL A 842 6.35 13.62 54.37
CA VAL A 842 5.88 13.81 52.99
C VAL A 842 6.67 12.95 52.01
N THR A 843 5.97 12.13 51.23
CA THR A 843 6.48 11.49 50.02
C THR A 843 5.98 12.23 48.80
N TRP A 844 6.84 12.41 47.81
CA TRP A 844 6.58 13.26 46.65
C TRP A 844 6.55 12.43 45.36
N GLU A 845 5.42 12.49 44.65
CA GLU A 845 5.19 11.86 43.35
C GLU A 845 5.03 12.94 42.26
N LEU A 846 6.18 13.41 41.75
CA LEU A 846 6.25 14.51 40.80
C LEU A 846 6.19 13.97 39.35
N ILE A 847 5.02 13.50 38.95
CA ILE A 847 4.76 12.82 37.66
C ILE A 847 4.88 13.72 36.41
N GLY A 848 4.95 15.05 36.57
CA GLY A 848 5.01 16.01 35.48
C GLY A 848 3.80 15.92 34.52
N TRP A 849 3.97 16.44 33.30
CA TRP A 849 2.94 16.45 32.25
C TRP A 849 3.07 15.29 31.25
N ARG A 850 3.53 14.12 31.68
CA ARG A 850 3.78 12.99 30.74
C ARG A 850 2.48 12.36 30.23
N SER A 851 2.48 11.95 28.97
CA SER A 851 1.31 11.40 28.26
C SER A 851 0.83 10.04 28.74
N ASN A 852 1.64 9.34 29.54
CA ASN A 852 1.44 7.94 29.91
C ASN A 852 0.98 7.78 31.37
N TRP A 853 0.00 8.59 31.77
CA TRP A 853 -0.43 8.70 33.17
C TRP A 853 -1.10 7.43 33.69
N ASP A 854 -1.64 6.57 32.82
CA ASP A 854 -2.32 5.32 33.21
C ASP A 854 -1.39 4.39 34.02
N LYS A 855 -0.13 4.25 33.59
CA LYS A 855 0.86 3.43 34.32
C LYS A 855 1.25 4.03 35.66
N ASP A 856 1.34 5.36 35.71
CA ASP A 856 1.62 6.07 36.96
C ASP A 856 0.43 5.99 37.92
N ALA A 857 -0.81 6.01 37.40
CA ALA A 857 -2.03 5.88 38.18
C ALA A 857 -2.12 4.52 38.87
N GLU A 858 -1.91 3.41 38.14
CA GLU A 858 -1.89 2.06 38.75
C GLU A 858 -0.79 1.92 39.80
N ARG A 859 0.40 2.48 39.54
CA ARG A 859 1.52 2.44 40.49
C ARG A 859 1.19 3.22 41.77
N ILE A 860 0.65 4.43 41.63
CA ILE A 860 0.33 5.33 42.74
C ILE A 860 -0.86 4.81 43.53
N GLU A 861 -1.88 4.26 42.88
CA GLU A 861 -3.01 3.60 43.55
C GLU A 861 -2.54 2.50 44.52
N ARG A 862 -1.59 1.66 44.10
CA ARG A 862 -1.04 0.61 44.96
C ARG A 862 -0.29 1.15 46.19
N THR A 863 0.18 2.40 46.14
CA THR A 863 0.92 3.01 47.26
C THR A 863 0.02 3.87 48.16
N ILE A 864 -1.12 4.37 47.68
CA ILE A 864 -2.06 5.21 48.46
C ILE A 864 -2.41 4.61 49.84
N PRO A 865 -2.70 3.31 50.00
CA PRO A 865 -3.01 2.72 51.31
C PRO A 865 -1.91 2.85 52.37
N GLN A 866 -0.68 3.21 51.98
CA GLN A 866 0.45 3.41 52.89
C GLN A 866 0.51 4.81 53.50
N PHE A 867 -0.36 5.71 53.04
CA PHE A 867 -0.41 7.12 53.44
C PHE A 867 -1.71 7.41 54.17
N ASP A 868 -1.61 8.28 55.18
CA ASP A 868 -2.78 8.78 55.90
C ASP A 868 -3.54 9.83 55.06
N LEU A 869 -2.81 10.59 54.23
CA LEU A 869 -3.33 11.74 53.51
C LEU A 869 -2.69 11.90 52.13
N VAL A 870 -3.51 12.17 51.11
CA VAL A 870 -3.06 12.49 49.75
C VAL A 870 -3.26 13.99 49.48
N ILE A 871 -2.27 14.65 48.88
CA ILE A 871 -2.38 16.05 48.47
C ILE A 871 -2.17 16.15 46.97
N LEU A 872 -3.14 16.72 46.27
CA LEU A 872 -3.11 16.88 44.81
C LEU A 872 -2.70 18.29 44.42
N SER A 873 -1.57 18.40 43.73
CA SER A 873 -1.08 19.63 43.13
C SER A 873 -2.05 20.16 42.05
N PRO A 874 -2.18 21.49 41.87
CA PRO A 874 -2.97 22.06 40.78
C PRO A 874 -2.36 21.77 39.39
N TYR A 875 -1.16 21.20 39.33
CA TYR A 875 -0.49 20.77 38.10
C TYR A 875 -0.71 19.29 37.76
N VAL A 876 -1.68 18.65 38.42
CA VAL A 876 -2.10 17.30 38.09
C VAL A 876 -3.09 17.36 36.92
N ARG A 877 -2.89 16.54 35.89
CA ARG A 877 -3.84 16.40 34.79
C ARG A 877 -5.22 16.01 35.31
N THR A 878 -6.27 16.63 34.80
CA THR A 878 -7.62 16.52 35.36
C THR A 878 -8.13 15.08 35.45
N LEU A 879 -7.87 14.27 34.42
CA LEU A 879 -8.16 12.83 34.39
C LEU A 879 -7.44 12.01 35.47
N PHE A 880 -6.12 12.17 35.54
CA PHE A 880 -5.31 11.49 36.56
C PHE A 880 -5.74 11.96 37.96
N GLY A 881 -6.00 13.26 38.14
CA GLY A 881 -6.48 13.83 39.39
C GLY A 881 -7.79 13.20 39.85
N ARG A 882 -8.77 13.05 38.95
CA ARG A 882 -10.03 12.35 39.24
C ARG A 882 -9.82 10.91 39.65
N TYR A 883 -8.97 10.18 38.90
CA TYR A 883 -8.62 8.80 39.25
C TYR A 883 -8.12 8.72 40.70
N ILE A 884 -7.15 9.56 41.07
CA ILE A 884 -6.60 9.59 42.41
C ILE A 884 -7.65 9.96 43.47
N ARG A 885 -8.51 10.94 43.20
CA ARG A 885 -9.61 11.30 44.14
C ARG A 885 -10.57 10.15 44.39
N LYS A 886 -10.78 9.29 43.40
CA LYS A 886 -11.65 8.11 43.51
C LYS A 886 -11.03 7.01 44.39
N VAL A 887 -9.71 6.85 44.35
CA VAL A 887 -9.00 5.80 45.10
C VAL A 887 -8.46 6.26 46.46
N ALA A 888 -8.33 7.57 46.68
CA ALA A 888 -7.86 8.13 47.95
C ALA A 888 -9.04 8.59 48.81
N ASP A 889 -9.30 7.87 49.92
CA ASP A 889 -10.35 8.23 50.87
C ASP A 889 -10.11 9.61 51.51
N ASN A 890 -8.83 9.91 51.80
CA ASN A 890 -8.39 11.14 52.45
C ASN A 890 -7.49 11.93 51.50
N TRP A 891 -8.07 12.76 50.63
CA TRP A 891 -7.30 13.65 49.76
C TRP A 891 -7.61 15.14 50.01
N ARG A 892 -6.66 16.02 49.69
CA ARG A 892 -6.81 17.50 49.78
C ARG A 892 -6.21 18.18 48.54
N PRO A 893 -6.82 19.27 48.03
CA PRO A 893 -6.20 20.06 46.98
C PRO A 893 -5.08 20.93 47.56
N SER A 894 -3.97 21.02 46.84
CA SER A 894 -3.01 22.11 47.01
C SER A 894 -3.52 23.30 46.20
N THR A 895 -3.68 24.44 46.85
CA THR A 895 -4.33 25.63 46.30
C THR A 895 -3.35 26.64 45.72
N GLY A 896 -2.04 26.42 45.85
CA GLY A 896 -1.04 27.30 45.25
C GLY A 896 0.22 26.64 44.75
N LYS A 897 0.98 27.45 44.01
CA LYS A 897 2.10 27.00 43.15
C LYS A 897 3.48 27.28 43.76
N GLY A 898 3.53 28.24 44.69
CA GLY A 898 4.76 28.69 45.34
C GLY A 898 5.11 27.84 46.57
N GLN A 899 6.42 27.75 46.86
CA GLN A 899 6.96 26.97 47.97
C GLN A 899 6.24 27.20 49.30
N GLY A 900 6.05 28.47 49.70
CA GLY A 900 5.40 28.81 50.97
C GLY A 900 3.93 28.36 51.04
N LYS A 901 3.24 28.37 49.91
CA LYS A 901 1.84 27.96 49.82
C LYS A 901 1.68 26.45 49.82
N ILE A 902 2.55 25.73 49.11
CA ILE A 902 2.61 24.26 49.17
C ILE A 902 2.87 23.82 50.62
N TYR A 903 3.84 24.45 51.29
CA TYR A 903 4.12 24.20 52.70
C TYR A 903 2.88 24.44 53.59
N SER A 904 2.23 25.61 53.48
CA SER A 904 1.06 25.93 54.31
C SER A 904 -0.11 24.98 54.04
N ASP A 905 -0.29 24.56 52.80
CA ASP A 905 -1.37 23.65 52.41
C ASP A 905 -1.13 22.24 52.95
N ILE A 906 0.12 21.75 52.97
CA ILE A 906 0.47 20.48 53.62
C ILE A 906 0.16 20.52 55.12
N VAL A 907 0.62 21.57 55.82
CA VAL A 907 0.42 21.71 57.27
C VAL A 907 -1.08 21.78 57.59
N SER A 908 -1.81 22.67 56.92
CA SER A 908 -3.25 22.85 57.14
C SER A 908 -4.05 21.58 56.82
N ALA A 909 -3.66 20.85 55.78
CA ALA A 909 -4.29 19.59 55.40
C ALA A 909 -4.12 18.51 56.48
N VAL A 910 -2.91 18.38 57.06
CA VAL A 910 -2.63 17.43 58.13
C VAL A 910 -3.35 17.81 59.43
N GLU A 911 -3.34 19.08 59.82
CA GLU A 911 -4.04 19.56 61.01
C GLU A 911 -5.55 19.27 60.92
N SER A 912 -6.14 19.56 59.76
CA SER A 912 -7.55 19.26 59.47
C SER A 912 -7.85 17.76 59.52
N PHE A 913 -6.97 16.93 58.95
CA PHE A 913 -7.10 15.48 58.98
C PHE A 913 -7.02 14.91 60.41
N GLN A 914 -6.07 15.35 61.22
CA GLN A 914 -5.91 14.90 62.60
C GLN A 914 -7.07 15.33 63.50
N GLN A 915 -7.63 16.52 63.28
CA GLN A 915 -8.83 16.97 63.97
C GLN A 915 -10.05 16.09 63.65
N HIS A 916 -10.13 15.58 62.42
CA HIS A 916 -11.22 14.70 62.00
C HIS A 916 -11.10 13.31 62.62
N GLU A 917 -9.90 12.73 62.68
CA GLU A 917 -9.67 11.41 63.31
C GLU A 917 -9.87 11.40 64.82
N ALA A 918 -9.75 12.56 65.48
CA ALA A 918 -9.84 12.66 66.93
C ALA A 918 -11.27 12.88 67.46
N GLY A 919 -12.24 13.15 66.59
CA GLY A 919 -13.64 13.44 66.96
C GLY A 919 -14.60 12.52 66.24
#